data_AF-A0A671SDQ7-F1
#
_entry.id   AF-A0A671SDQ7-F1
#
_cell.length_a   1.000
_cell.length_b   1.000
_cell.length_c   1.000
_cell.angle_alpha   90.00
_cell.angle_beta   90.00
_cell.angle_gamma   90.00
#
_symmetry.space_group_name_H-M   'P 1'
#
loop_
_entity.id
_entity.type
_entity.pdbx_description
1 polymer ?
#
loop_
_entity_poly.entity_id
_entity_poly.type
_entity_poly.pdbx_seq_one_letter_code
_entity_poly.pdbx_strand_id
1 'polypeptide(L)'
;HCDMNFTDAEGYIELPPDVSFDSHIHCTCLVTVYLGYGVEIQVLNASLDDGMEVVLEDLGGSVASILANNSVLSRGLVLRSSSNQISVQFSSEWPAQPGLLLLRYRAFALSCASLQAPENGEVSVTGLQVEGVAYFSCLIGYQIQGPSSLTCRNATTPYWSGREPRCQVACGGMMRNATQGRIVSPGFPGNYSNNLTCHWVLEAPEGHQLHVHFEKVALAEDDDRLLIKDGSNIDSLPLYDSYAVEYLPTEGVTSTGRHLFVEFTSDETGTCTGAAIRYEAFAEGSCYEPFVKYGNFSTSDPAFGVGSVVEFTCEPGYTLEQGAVILECINDENPQWNETEPACRAVCSGEITDSAGVVLSPNWPEEYDKGQDCIWGLHVEEDKRFMLDVQVLRLGKNDLLTFYDGDDLTANILGQYSGFLPRFRLYTSTADVTIQFQSDPASNVYGYNNGFVVHFFEVPRNDTCAELPEILNGWKSTSHPDLTHGTVITYQCYPGFRLQGSEILMCQWDLTWSGDVPICEKIMSCEDPGLVDNSRRLVTGSRFSVGSSVEYICNKGYSLSGPGVLTCYSRDTAAPKWSERLPKCVRKWKTSVIPRNANLNLTSEKAFFQAGETLSFTCRAGYVLQGEPTIHCLPGHPSQWSGAPPMCRGTNCTLKVKSADSEFDVEDVNIAIAVLIPVAAVLMLLLVIFLCISIAQSKTFQLPGASSPPYDNMTEESAFDNPVYETGEFASFSSVSRIGSCHAGDETDQSEA
;
A
#
# COMPACT_ATOMS: atom_id res chain seq x y z
N HIS A 1 56.58 18.19 -11.40
CA HIS A 1 55.45 18.34 -12.35
C HIS A 1 55.24 17.03 -13.09
N CYS A 2 54.00 16.54 -13.18
CA CYS A 2 53.64 15.43 -14.06
C CYS A 2 52.33 15.71 -14.80
N ASP A 3 52.38 15.83 -16.12
CA ASP A 3 51.21 16.16 -16.94
C ASP A 3 50.81 14.93 -17.76
N MET A 4 49.56 14.51 -17.61
CA MET A 4 49.04 13.25 -18.16
C MET A 4 47.74 13.50 -18.93
N ASN A 5 47.71 13.12 -20.21
CA ASN A 5 46.53 13.28 -21.06
C ASN A 5 45.89 11.92 -21.33
N PHE A 6 44.59 11.81 -21.10
CA PHE A 6 43.78 10.62 -21.31
C PHE A 6 42.71 10.89 -22.38
N THR A 7 42.56 9.98 -23.34
CA THR A 7 41.66 10.16 -24.51
C THR A 7 40.77 8.95 -24.82
N ASP A 8 40.84 7.91 -24.00
CA ASP A 8 40.04 6.69 -24.17
C ASP A 8 38.61 6.85 -23.64
N ALA A 9 37.72 5.93 -24.00
CA ALA A 9 36.32 5.97 -23.56
C ALA A 9 36.13 5.57 -22.08
N GLU A 10 37.09 4.86 -21.48
CA GLU A 10 37.18 4.63 -20.04
C GLU A 10 38.62 4.30 -19.63
N GLY A 11 38.95 4.51 -18.36
CA GLY A 11 40.27 4.18 -17.83
C GLY A 11 40.42 4.52 -16.35
N TYR A 12 41.67 4.46 -15.88
CA TYR A 12 42.04 4.71 -14.49
C TYR A 12 43.11 5.79 -14.41
N ILE A 13 43.04 6.64 -13.38
CA ILE A 13 44.02 7.67 -13.06
C ILE A 13 44.56 7.35 -11.68
N GLU A 14 45.88 7.15 -11.59
CA GLU A 14 46.61 6.89 -10.36
C GLU A 14 47.50 8.09 -10.04
N LEU A 15 47.28 8.69 -8.86
CA LEU A 15 47.97 9.88 -8.40
C LEU A 15 48.48 9.67 -6.96
N PRO A 16 49.78 9.92 -6.69
CA PRO A 16 50.86 10.08 -7.66
C PRO A 16 51.03 8.82 -8.55
N PRO A 17 51.58 8.96 -9.77
CA PRO A 17 51.96 7.81 -10.60
C PRO A 17 53.20 7.10 -10.03
N ASP A 18 53.44 5.85 -10.45
CA ASP A 18 54.56 5.00 -9.99
C ASP A 18 55.93 5.47 -10.55
N VAL A 19 56.40 6.60 -10.02
CA VAL A 19 57.67 7.25 -10.34
C VAL A 19 58.26 7.86 -9.06
N SER A 20 59.54 7.61 -8.78
CA SER A 20 60.21 8.14 -7.58
C SER A 20 60.49 9.65 -7.71
N PHE A 21 59.82 10.47 -6.88
CA PHE A 21 60.03 11.92 -6.80
C PHE A 21 60.63 12.33 -5.43
N ASP A 22 61.84 12.90 -5.44
CA ASP A 22 62.55 13.41 -4.25
C ASP A 22 62.15 14.87 -3.85
N SER A 23 61.04 15.41 -4.39
CA SER A 23 60.65 16.82 -4.21
C SER A 23 59.14 17.05 -4.41
N HIS A 24 58.67 18.29 -4.16
CA HIS A 24 57.25 18.66 -4.26
C HIS A 24 56.62 18.18 -5.58
N ILE A 25 55.46 17.52 -5.45
CA ILE A 25 54.71 16.97 -6.57
C ILE A 25 53.59 17.94 -6.92
N HIS A 26 53.43 18.22 -8.21
CA HIS A 26 52.25 18.86 -8.77
C HIS A 26 51.95 18.13 -10.07
N CYS A 27 50.73 17.65 -10.26
CA CYS A 27 50.35 16.84 -11.39
C CYS A 27 49.01 17.29 -11.96
N THR A 28 48.90 17.22 -13.27
CA THR A 28 47.74 17.70 -14.04
C THR A 28 47.28 16.56 -14.94
N CYS A 29 46.11 15.99 -14.67
CA CYS A 29 45.52 14.97 -15.53
C CYS A 29 44.38 15.57 -16.33
N LEU A 30 44.52 15.68 -17.65
CA LEU A 30 43.45 16.11 -18.55
C LEU A 30 42.80 14.89 -19.20
N VAL A 31 41.53 14.63 -18.89
CA VAL A 31 40.72 13.67 -19.64
C VAL A 31 39.95 14.42 -20.71
N THR A 32 40.11 14.03 -21.98
CA THR A 32 39.37 14.59 -23.12
C THR A 32 38.69 13.47 -23.89
N VAL A 33 37.36 13.39 -23.80
CA VAL A 33 36.55 12.43 -24.57
C VAL A 33 35.99 13.07 -25.84
N TYR A 34 35.29 12.27 -26.66
CA TYR A 34 34.66 12.74 -27.89
C TYR A 34 33.65 13.87 -27.63
N LEU A 35 33.50 14.79 -28.59
CA LEU A 35 32.44 15.79 -28.56
C LEU A 35 31.07 15.08 -28.46
N GLY A 36 30.16 15.63 -27.67
CA GLY A 36 28.86 15.04 -27.37
C GLY A 36 28.87 14.01 -26.24
N TYR A 37 30.02 13.79 -25.58
CA TYR A 37 30.15 12.94 -24.40
C TYR A 37 30.67 13.74 -23.22
N GLY A 38 30.22 13.40 -22.02
CA GLY A 38 30.69 13.91 -20.74
C GLY A 38 31.59 12.89 -20.05
N VAL A 39 32.38 13.33 -19.07
CA VAL A 39 33.24 12.44 -18.27
C VAL A 39 32.63 12.20 -16.90
N GLU A 40 32.27 10.95 -16.61
CA GLU A 40 31.96 10.46 -15.27
C GLU A 40 33.27 10.05 -14.58
N ILE A 41 33.49 10.51 -13.34
CA ILE A 41 34.61 10.09 -12.49
C ILE A 41 34.07 9.42 -11.23
N GLN A 42 34.54 8.20 -10.97
CA GLN A 42 34.28 7.43 -9.76
C GLN A 42 35.55 7.36 -8.89
N VAL A 43 35.44 7.77 -7.62
CA VAL A 43 36.54 7.71 -6.65
C VAL A 43 36.65 6.30 -6.06
N LEU A 44 37.67 5.53 -6.46
CA LEU A 44 37.89 4.15 -6.00
C LEU A 44 38.77 4.08 -4.74
N ASN A 45 39.72 5.01 -4.62
CA ASN A 45 40.51 5.26 -3.41
C ASN A 45 40.80 6.76 -3.28
N ALA A 46 40.79 7.27 -2.06
CA ALA A 46 41.23 8.62 -1.73
C ALA A 46 41.75 8.62 -0.28
N SER A 47 43.07 8.71 -0.14
CA SER A 47 43.78 8.78 1.14
C SER A 47 44.64 10.05 1.12
N LEU A 48 44.05 11.17 1.51
CA LEU A 48 44.68 12.50 1.47
C LEU A 48 45.02 12.93 2.91
N ASP A 49 46.30 13.25 3.15
CA ASP A 49 46.80 13.76 4.43
C ASP A 49 47.02 15.29 4.38
N ASP A 50 47.27 15.91 5.54
CA ASP A 50 47.62 17.34 5.65
C ASP A 50 48.84 17.68 4.78
N GLY A 51 48.68 18.62 3.83
CA GLY A 51 49.72 19.00 2.87
C GLY A 51 49.58 18.40 1.46
N MET A 52 48.46 17.73 1.18
CA MET A 52 48.04 17.33 -0.17
C MET A 52 46.82 18.15 -0.63
N GLU A 53 46.73 18.50 -1.91
CA GLU A 53 45.56 19.18 -2.50
C GLU A 53 45.12 18.48 -3.79
N VAL A 54 43.80 18.32 -3.96
CA VAL A 54 43.16 17.79 -5.17
C VAL A 54 42.03 18.73 -5.58
N VAL A 55 41.97 19.08 -6.86
CA VAL A 55 40.88 19.85 -7.47
C VAL A 55 40.44 19.18 -8.77
N LEU A 56 39.14 18.92 -8.91
CA LEU A 56 38.53 18.40 -10.14
C LEU A 56 37.72 19.52 -10.81
N GLU A 57 37.98 19.80 -12.08
CA GLU A 57 37.40 20.94 -12.81
C GLU A 57 36.83 20.53 -14.17
N ASP A 58 35.57 20.86 -14.44
CA ASP A 58 35.00 20.83 -15.80
C ASP A 58 35.55 22.01 -16.61
N LEU A 59 36.16 21.72 -17.76
CA LEU A 59 36.81 22.70 -18.63
C LEU A 59 35.93 23.16 -19.82
N GLY A 60 34.68 22.70 -19.93
CA GLY A 60 33.82 22.98 -21.08
C GLY A 60 33.23 24.39 -21.12
N GLY A 61 33.32 25.14 -20.02
CA GLY A 61 32.86 26.52 -19.92
C GLY A 61 33.89 27.56 -20.37
N SER A 62 33.49 28.83 -20.43
CA SER A 62 34.42 29.97 -20.59
C SER A 62 35.29 30.23 -19.35
N VAL A 63 34.95 29.59 -18.23
CA VAL A 63 35.69 29.53 -16.97
C VAL A 63 35.59 28.08 -16.49
N ALA A 64 36.68 27.51 -15.97
CA ALA A 64 36.66 26.19 -15.38
C ALA A 64 35.74 26.15 -14.15
N SER A 65 34.95 25.09 -13.98
CA SER A 65 34.05 24.95 -12.82
C SER A 65 34.46 23.78 -11.94
N ILE A 66 34.70 24.06 -10.65
CA ILE A 66 35.17 23.06 -9.68
C ILE A 66 34.03 22.10 -9.34
N LEU A 67 34.20 20.83 -9.69
CA LEU A 67 33.26 19.75 -9.40
C LEU A 67 33.50 19.14 -8.02
N ALA A 68 34.75 19.06 -7.58
CA ALA A 68 35.12 18.58 -6.24
C ALA A 68 36.51 19.07 -5.81
N ASN A 69 36.74 19.06 -4.49
CA ASN A 69 38.01 19.35 -3.85
C ASN A 69 38.28 18.35 -2.69
N ASN A 70 39.41 18.52 -2.00
CA ASN A 70 39.77 17.78 -0.76
C ASN A 70 38.60 17.49 0.19
N SER A 71 37.76 18.49 0.50
CA SER A 71 36.71 18.36 1.51
C SER A 71 35.49 17.53 1.08
N VAL A 72 35.38 17.18 -0.20
CA VAL A 72 34.25 16.41 -0.77
C VAL A 72 34.69 15.04 -1.27
N LEU A 73 35.94 14.90 -1.72
CA LEU A 73 36.50 13.66 -2.26
C LEU A 73 36.52 12.54 -1.22
N SER A 74 35.65 11.55 -1.43
CA SER A 74 35.49 10.39 -0.56
C SER A 74 35.28 9.12 -1.38
N ARG A 75 35.68 7.98 -0.85
CA ARG A 75 35.62 6.70 -1.56
C ARG A 75 34.18 6.31 -1.87
N GLY A 76 33.90 6.05 -3.16
CA GLY A 76 32.56 5.75 -3.68
C GLY A 76 31.82 6.96 -4.26
N LEU A 77 32.34 8.18 -4.12
CA LEU A 77 31.80 9.37 -4.78
C LEU A 77 31.83 9.20 -6.31
N VAL A 78 30.74 9.62 -6.97
CA VAL A 78 30.65 9.70 -8.44
C VAL A 78 30.34 11.14 -8.82
N LEU A 79 31.14 11.70 -9.72
CA LEU A 79 31.06 13.04 -10.27
C LEU A 79 30.81 12.96 -11.78
N ARG A 80 30.12 13.94 -12.36
CA ARG A 80 29.91 14.03 -13.81
C ARG A 80 30.24 15.42 -14.29
N SER A 81 31.21 15.51 -15.20
CA SER A 81 31.45 16.70 -16.01
C SER A 81 30.24 16.95 -16.90
N SER A 82 29.85 18.22 -17.05
CA SER A 82 28.85 18.63 -18.04
C SER A 82 29.40 18.61 -19.46
N SER A 83 30.72 18.51 -19.62
CA SER A 83 31.43 18.57 -20.90
C SER A 83 32.41 17.41 -21.15
N ASN A 84 32.92 17.37 -22.37
CA ASN A 84 33.91 16.38 -22.83
C ASN A 84 35.34 16.58 -22.27
N GLN A 85 35.59 17.59 -21.43
CA GLN A 85 36.91 17.82 -20.83
C GLN A 85 36.84 18.03 -19.31
N ILE A 86 37.69 17.31 -18.59
CA ILE A 86 37.84 17.43 -17.14
C ILE A 86 39.32 17.41 -16.75
N SER A 87 39.70 18.37 -15.90
CA SER A 87 41.01 18.46 -15.26
C SER A 87 40.96 17.80 -13.89
N VAL A 88 42.01 17.05 -13.55
CA VAL A 88 42.30 16.59 -12.19
C VAL A 88 43.67 17.14 -11.81
N GLN A 89 43.68 18.19 -10.99
CA GLN A 89 44.90 18.75 -10.41
C GLN A 89 45.20 18.04 -9.08
N PHE A 90 46.45 17.68 -8.84
CA PHE A 90 46.94 17.12 -7.57
C PHE A 90 48.27 17.75 -7.18
N SER A 91 48.40 18.25 -5.95
CA SER A 91 49.66 18.74 -5.39
C SER A 91 49.98 18.06 -4.05
N SER A 92 51.27 17.96 -3.72
CA SER A 92 51.78 17.45 -2.45
C SER A 92 53.12 18.10 -2.11
N GLU A 93 53.23 18.65 -0.91
CA GLU A 93 54.48 19.23 -0.39
C GLU A 93 55.54 18.15 -0.05
N TRP A 94 55.11 16.89 0.14
CA TRP A 94 55.95 15.79 0.62
C TRP A 94 56.04 14.62 -0.38
N PRO A 95 57.11 13.79 -0.33
CA PRO A 95 57.20 12.56 -1.12
C PRO A 95 56.09 11.59 -0.73
N ALA A 96 55.23 11.28 -1.69
CA ALA A 96 53.99 10.52 -1.49
C ALA A 96 54.06 9.15 -2.17
N GLN A 97 53.41 8.13 -1.60
CA GLN A 97 53.35 6.79 -2.19
C GLN A 97 52.40 6.77 -3.41
N PRO A 98 52.67 5.97 -4.46
CA PRO A 98 51.78 5.90 -5.62
C PRO A 98 50.41 5.31 -5.26
N GLY A 99 49.34 5.76 -5.94
CA GLY A 99 47.98 5.23 -5.79
C GLY A 99 47.17 5.72 -4.57
N LEU A 100 47.61 6.79 -3.89
CA LEU A 100 46.85 7.43 -2.80
C LEU A 100 45.48 7.95 -3.25
N LEU A 101 45.41 8.45 -4.49
CA LEU A 101 44.18 8.78 -5.20
C LEU A 101 44.06 7.86 -6.42
N LEU A 102 43.03 7.02 -6.44
CA LEU A 102 42.66 6.15 -7.56
C LEU A 102 41.28 6.55 -8.05
N LEU A 103 41.21 7.07 -9.26
CA LEU A 103 39.98 7.44 -9.95
C LEU A 103 39.75 6.49 -11.13
N ARG A 104 38.50 6.08 -11.37
CA ARG A 104 38.08 5.54 -12.66
C ARG A 104 37.32 6.63 -13.41
N TYR A 105 37.64 6.85 -14.68
CA TYR A 105 36.85 7.72 -15.55
C TYR A 105 36.12 6.92 -16.62
N ARG A 106 34.98 7.44 -17.09
CA ARG A 106 34.16 6.83 -18.14
C ARG A 106 33.42 7.89 -18.94
N ALA A 107 33.42 7.77 -20.27
CA ALA A 107 32.60 8.58 -21.15
C ALA A 107 31.12 8.18 -21.05
N PHE A 108 30.23 9.17 -20.92
CA PHE A 108 28.78 8.98 -21.04
C PHE A 108 28.22 9.94 -22.10
N ALA A 109 27.19 9.55 -22.84
CA ALA A 109 26.60 10.44 -23.85
C ALA A 109 25.90 11.62 -23.18
N LEU A 110 26.24 12.84 -23.60
CA LEU A 110 25.48 14.04 -23.24
C LEU A 110 24.22 14.13 -24.11
N SER A 111 23.32 15.03 -23.75
CA SER A 111 22.09 15.31 -24.48
C SER A 111 21.82 16.81 -24.47
N CYS A 112 21.21 17.31 -25.54
CA CYS A 112 20.69 18.67 -25.55
C CYS A 112 19.60 18.82 -24.47
N ALA A 113 19.47 20.04 -23.93
CA ALA A 113 18.45 20.35 -22.94
C ALA A 113 17.04 20.04 -23.48
N SER A 114 16.12 19.61 -22.59
CA SER A 114 14.73 19.40 -22.97
C SER A 114 14.11 20.73 -23.41
N LEU A 115 13.56 20.75 -24.61
CA LEU A 115 12.78 21.87 -25.11
C LEU A 115 11.42 21.90 -24.39
N GLN A 116 10.82 23.08 -24.33
CA GLN A 116 9.40 23.24 -24.01
C GLN A 116 8.62 23.42 -25.31
N ALA A 117 7.35 23.00 -25.32
CA ALA A 117 6.45 23.31 -26.42
C ALA A 117 6.25 24.83 -26.52
N PRO A 118 6.18 25.40 -27.74
CA PRO A 118 5.85 26.82 -27.89
C PRO A 118 4.42 27.07 -27.41
N GLU A 119 4.18 28.26 -26.86
CA GLU A 119 2.83 28.70 -26.49
C GLU A 119 1.88 28.60 -27.69
N ASN A 120 0.73 27.96 -27.53
CA ASN A 120 -0.20 27.59 -28.61
C ASN A 120 0.40 26.70 -29.72
N GLY A 121 1.30 25.78 -29.38
CA GLY A 121 1.82 24.76 -30.28
C GLY A 121 2.36 23.52 -29.56
N GLU A 122 3.03 22.65 -30.31
CA GLU A 122 3.57 21.36 -29.87
C GLU A 122 5.04 21.24 -30.34
N VAL A 123 5.83 20.44 -29.61
CA VAL A 123 7.17 20.01 -30.04
C VAL A 123 7.29 18.49 -29.97
N SER A 124 7.64 17.87 -31.09
CA SER A 124 7.93 16.43 -31.18
C SER A 124 9.43 16.23 -31.41
N VAL A 125 10.06 15.38 -30.60
CA VAL A 125 11.54 15.25 -30.57
C VAL A 125 11.94 13.81 -30.84
N THR A 126 12.74 13.58 -31.88
CA THR A 126 13.19 12.22 -32.25
C THR A 126 14.23 11.64 -31.27
N GLY A 127 14.92 12.52 -30.55
CA GLY A 127 15.81 12.20 -29.45
C GLY A 127 16.53 13.46 -28.95
N LEU A 128 16.95 13.46 -27.67
CA LEU A 128 17.77 14.54 -27.09
C LEU A 128 19.28 14.34 -27.35
N GLN A 129 19.68 13.25 -27.98
CA GLN A 129 21.07 12.96 -28.36
C GLN A 129 21.50 13.80 -29.58
N VAL A 130 22.81 13.86 -29.81
CA VAL A 130 23.42 14.51 -30.99
C VAL A 130 22.82 13.97 -32.30
N GLU A 131 22.62 14.83 -33.30
CA GLU A 131 21.82 14.61 -34.53
C GLU A 131 20.31 14.39 -34.31
N GLY A 132 19.82 14.40 -33.07
CA GLY A 132 18.39 14.43 -32.75
C GLY A 132 17.71 15.69 -33.30
N VAL A 133 16.45 15.56 -33.73
CA VAL A 133 15.68 16.65 -34.35
C VAL A 133 14.40 16.88 -33.55
N ALA A 134 14.17 18.15 -33.21
CA ALA A 134 12.90 18.65 -32.69
C ALA A 134 12.11 19.30 -33.84
N TYR A 135 10.89 18.85 -34.06
CA TYR A 135 9.93 19.43 -35.00
C TYR A 135 8.86 20.21 -34.23
N PHE A 136 8.49 21.37 -34.76
CA PHE A 136 7.55 22.28 -34.12
C PHE A 136 6.31 22.48 -35.00
N SER A 137 5.14 22.29 -34.40
CA SER A 137 3.82 22.53 -34.99
C SER A 137 3.07 23.57 -34.15
N CYS A 138 2.17 24.32 -34.77
CA CYS A 138 1.28 25.23 -34.08
C CYS A 138 -0.13 24.67 -34.06
N LEU A 139 -0.91 25.02 -33.04
CA LEU A 139 -2.33 24.67 -32.97
C LEU A 139 -3.11 25.37 -34.10
N ILE A 140 -4.26 24.80 -34.45
CA ILE A 140 -5.12 25.31 -35.53
C ILE A 140 -5.53 26.76 -35.20
N GLY A 141 -5.32 27.66 -36.17
CA GLY A 141 -5.50 29.11 -36.03
C GLY A 141 -4.23 29.91 -35.73
N TYR A 142 -3.10 29.25 -35.43
CA TYR A 142 -1.80 29.89 -35.21
C TYR A 142 -0.78 29.51 -36.29
N GLN A 143 0.06 30.48 -36.68
CA GLN A 143 1.13 30.31 -37.66
C GLN A 143 2.50 30.32 -36.99
N ILE A 144 3.42 29.48 -37.48
CA ILE A 144 4.77 29.36 -36.95
C ILE A 144 5.67 30.52 -37.40
N GLN A 145 6.20 31.27 -36.43
CA GLN A 145 7.19 32.33 -36.59
C GLN A 145 8.54 31.85 -36.07
N GLY A 146 9.38 31.35 -36.97
CA GLY A 146 10.72 30.83 -36.65
C GLY A 146 11.07 29.59 -37.47
N PRO A 147 12.11 28.84 -37.09
CA PRO A 147 12.43 27.56 -37.71
C PRO A 147 11.41 26.49 -37.27
N SER A 148 10.83 25.74 -38.22
CA SER A 148 9.93 24.62 -37.93
C SER A 148 10.64 23.35 -37.43
N SER A 149 11.98 23.34 -37.45
CA SER A 149 12.78 22.26 -36.86
C SER A 149 14.12 22.78 -36.32
N LEU A 150 14.58 22.19 -35.21
CA LEU A 150 15.91 22.39 -34.64
C LEU A 150 16.65 21.05 -34.54
N THR A 151 17.98 21.07 -34.70
CA THR A 151 18.84 19.89 -34.62
C THR A 151 19.80 20.01 -33.44
N CYS A 152 19.96 18.94 -32.65
CA CYS A 152 20.92 18.87 -31.55
C CYS A 152 22.34 18.71 -32.12
N ARG A 153 23.17 19.75 -32.00
CA ARG A 153 24.50 19.82 -32.62
C ARG A 153 25.60 19.30 -31.72
N ASN A 154 26.59 18.65 -32.34
CA ASN A 154 27.75 18.15 -31.64
C ASN A 154 28.69 19.30 -31.19
N ALA A 155 29.12 19.27 -29.93
CA ALA A 155 30.01 20.24 -29.29
C ALA A 155 30.57 19.69 -27.96
N THR A 156 31.36 20.49 -27.25
CA THR A 156 31.84 20.17 -25.89
C THR A 156 30.68 19.95 -24.92
N THR A 157 29.62 20.76 -25.07
CA THR A 157 28.28 20.59 -24.51
C THR A 157 27.24 20.66 -25.64
N PRO A 158 26.41 19.62 -25.88
CA PRO A 158 25.42 19.62 -26.96
C PRO A 158 24.39 20.75 -26.85
N TYR A 159 24.09 21.41 -27.97
CA TYR A 159 23.15 22.53 -28.02
C TYR A 159 22.27 22.51 -29.28
N TRP A 160 21.06 23.07 -29.19
CA TRP A 160 20.13 23.16 -30.32
C TRP A 160 20.59 24.18 -31.37
N SER A 161 20.35 23.89 -32.64
CA SER A 161 20.83 24.68 -33.79
C SER A 161 20.32 26.13 -33.89
N GLY A 162 19.43 26.56 -32.99
CA GLY A 162 18.75 27.85 -32.99
C GLY A 162 17.90 28.00 -31.73
N ARG A 163 17.04 29.02 -31.70
CA ARG A 163 16.02 29.22 -30.67
C ARG A 163 14.68 28.64 -31.08
N GLU A 164 13.84 28.40 -30.10
CA GLU A 164 12.46 27.96 -30.20
C GLU A 164 11.65 28.93 -31.08
N PRO A 165 10.81 28.43 -32.02
CA PRO A 165 9.87 29.26 -32.76
C PRO A 165 8.72 29.72 -31.85
N ARG A 166 7.91 30.66 -32.34
CA ARG A 166 6.68 31.12 -31.67
C ARG A 166 5.47 30.84 -32.54
N CYS A 167 4.36 30.41 -31.96
CA CYS A 167 3.08 30.34 -32.65
C CYS A 167 2.33 31.66 -32.43
N GLN A 168 1.94 32.33 -33.52
CA GLN A 168 1.27 33.63 -33.49
C GLN A 168 0.09 33.65 -34.45
N VAL A 169 -0.95 34.39 -34.07
CA VAL A 169 -2.14 34.57 -34.89
C VAL A 169 -1.84 35.45 -36.10
N ALA A 170 -2.28 35.02 -37.29
CA ALA A 170 -2.23 35.85 -38.49
C ALA A 170 -3.46 36.77 -38.55
N CYS A 171 -3.24 38.09 -38.45
CA CYS A 171 -4.28 39.11 -38.66
C CYS A 171 -4.63 39.21 -40.15
N GLY A 172 -5.62 38.42 -40.56
CA GLY A 172 -6.09 38.30 -41.93
C GLY A 172 -5.28 37.34 -42.83
N GLY A 173 -5.81 37.09 -44.03
CA GLY A 173 -5.22 36.20 -45.04
C GLY A 173 -6.24 35.55 -45.97
N MET A 174 -5.80 34.78 -46.96
CA MET A 174 -6.67 33.95 -47.80
C MET A 174 -6.40 32.47 -47.54
N MET A 175 -7.42 31.73 -47.11
CA MET A 175 -7.36 30.29 -46.84
C MET A 175 -8.06 29.55 -47.99
N ARG A 176 -7.25 28.93 -48.86
CA ARG A 176 -7.71 28.19 -50.04
C ARG A 176 -7.82 26.70 -49.78
N ASN A 177 -8.82 26.07 -50.38
CA ASN A 177 -9.19 24.68 -50.11
C ASN A 177 -9.40 24.45 -48.60
N ALA A 178 -10.11 25.39 -47.98
CA ALA A 178 -10.44 25.39 -46.56
C ALA A 178 -11.47 24.28 -46.28
N THR A 179 -11.04 23.16 -45.71
CA THR A 179 -11.90 22.01 -45.37
C THR A 179 -12.31 22.00 -43.90
N GLN A 180 -11.39 22.33 -43.00
CA GLN A 180 -11.68 22.57 -41.59
C GLN A 180 -10.57 23.45 -41.00
N GLY A 181 -10.90 24.29 -40.03
CA GLY A 181 -9.92 25.11 -39.34
C GLY A 181 -10.53 26.01 -38.28
N ARG A 182 -9.73 26.99 -37.83
CA ARG A 182 -10.05 27.89 -36.73
C ARG A 182 -9.47 29.26 -37.01
N ILE A 183 -10.20 30.31 -36.68
CA ILE A 183 -9.76 31.72 -36.76
C ILE A 183 -9.87 32.30 -35.35
N VAL A 184 -8.84 33.02 -34.94
CA VAL A 184 -8.79 33.74 -33.67
C VAL A 184 -8.36 35.18 -33.89
N SER A 185 -8.77 36.08 -32.99
CA SER A 185 -8.25 37.44 -32.90
C SER A 185 -6.80 37.45 -32.39
N PRO A 186 -5.93 38.36 -32.88
CA PRO A 186 -4.56 38.46 -32.40
C PRO A 186 -4.49 38.73 -30.89
N GLY A 187 -3.87 37.82 -30.13
CA GLY A 187 -3.75 37.90 -28.66
C GLY A 187 -4.47 36.77 -27.90
N PHE A 188 -5.48 36.14 -28.51
CA PHE A 188 -6.23 35.02 -27.92
C PHE A 188 -5.30 33.89 -27.42
N PRO A 189 -5.55 33.25 -26.27
CA PRO A 189 -6.67 33.44 -25.34
C PRO A 189 -6.45 34.57 -24.31
N GLY A 190 -5.40 35.39 -24.46
CA GLY A 190 -5.28 36.67 -23.78
C GLY A 190 -6.05 37.78 -24.51
N ASN A 191 -5.91 39.01 -24.03
CA ASN A 191 -6.58 40.14 -24.65
C ASN A 191 -5.96 40.53 -26.01
N TYR A 192 -6.80 40.96 -26.94
CA TYR A 192 -6.33 41.54 -28.21
C TYR A 192 -5.81 42.97 -28.05
N SER A 193 -5.11 43.46 -29.08
CA SER A 193 -4.62 44.84 -29.13
C SER A 193 -5.65 45.82 -29.70
N ASN A 194 -5.59 47.06 -29.25
CA ASN A 194 -6.28 48.21 -29.85
C ASN A 194 -5.80 48.42 -31.31
N ASN A 195 -6.65 49.02 -32.15
CA ASN A 195 -6.39 49.47 -33.51
C ASN A 195 -5.98 48.32 -34.46
N LEU A 196 -6.69 47.19 -34.38
CA LEU A 196 -6.57 46.07 -35.32
C LEU A 196 -7.61 46.18 -36.43
N THR A 197 -7.26 45.67 -37.60
CA THR A 197 -8.19 45.47 -38.72
C THR A 197 -7.74 44.23 -39.48
N CYS A 198 -8.39 43.10 -39.23
CA CYS A 198 -8.04 41.80 -39.76
C CYS A 198 -9.14 41.30 -40.71
N HIS A 199 -8.76 40.87 -41.92
CA HIS A 199 -9.69 40.35 -42.93
C HIS A 199 -9.26 38.96 -43.40
N TRP A 200 -10.08 37.94 -43.17
CA TRP A 200 -9.84 36.58 -43.65
C TRP A 200 -10.83 36.23 -44.76
N VAL A 201 -10.34 35.61 -45.83
CA VAL A 201 -11.16 35.12 -46.95
C VAL A 201 -11.00 33.61 -47.05
N LEU A 202 -12.11 32.89 -46.92
CA LEU A 202 -12.17 31.45 -47.03
C LEU A 202 -12.60 31.05 -48.45
N GLU A 203 -12.00 29.99 -48.97
CA GLU A 203 -12.37 29.33 -50.23
C GLU A 203 -12.38 27.82 -49.97
N ALA A 204 -13.58 27.26 -49.83
CA ALA A 204 -13.83 25.83 -49.71
C ALA A 204 -13.62 25.11 -51.06
N PRO A 205 -13.60 23.76 -51.08
CA PRO A 205 -13.63 22.99 -52.32
C PRO A 205 -14.86 23.30 -53.18
N GLU A 206 -14.86 22.84 -54.44
CA GLU A 206 -16.04 22.99 -55.31
C GLU A 206 -17.18 22.06 -54.86
N GLY A 207 -18.43 22.52 -54.93
CA GLY A 207 -19.60 21.77 -54.44
C GLY A 207 -19.71 21.68 -52.91
N HIS A 208 -19.06 22.60 -52.18
CA HIS A 208 -19.09 22.67 -50.71
C HIS A 208 -19.52 24.07 -50.23
N GLN A 209 -20.24 24.11 -49.12
CA GLN A 209 -20.56 25.31 -48.35
C GLN A 209 -19.64 25.41 -47.13
N LEU A 210 -19.56 26.58 -46.49
CA LEU A 210 -18.81 26.78 -45.25
C LEU A 210 -19.80 26.96 -44.09
N HIS A 211 -19.57 26.21 -43.00
CA HIS A 211 -20.24 26.44 -41.73
C HIS A 211 -19.25 27.03 -40.70
N VAL A 212 -19.74 27.89 -39.80
CA VAL A 212 -18.95 28.58 -38.79
C VAL A 212 -19.58 28.45 -37.40
N HIS A 213 -18.86 27.75 -36.54
CA HIS A 213 -19.17 27.54 -35.12
C HIS A 213 -18.50 28.63 -34.26
N PHE A 214 -19.25 29.24 -33.33
CA PHE A 214 -18.71 30.26 -32.41
C PHE A 214 -18.18 29.62 -31.11
N GLU A 215 -16.86 29.56 -30.94
CA GLU A 215 -16.26 29.03 -29.69
C GLU A 215 -16.28 30.05 -28.54
N LYS A 216 -15.99 31.32 -28.88
CA LYS A 216 -16.00 32.47 -27.96
C LYS A 216 -16.05 33.75 -28.79
N VAL A 217 -16.92 34.68 -28.43
CA VAL A 217 -16.81 36.09 -28.84
C VAL A 217 -17.01 36.94 -27.60
N ALA A 218 -16.02 37.75 -27.28
CA ALA A 218 -16.02 38.69 -26.17
C ALA A 218 -15.20 39.92 -26.61
N LEU A 219 -15.92 40.96 -27.01
CA LEU A 219 -15.36 42.23 -27.46
C LEU A 219 -15.41 43.25 -26.31
N ALA A 220 -14.81 44.42 -26.48
CA ALA A 220 -14.99 45.52 -25.54
C ALA A 220 -16.41 46.10 -25.67
N GLU A 221 -16.87 46.77 -24.62
CA GLU A 221 -18.01 47.69 -24.76
C GLU A 221 -17.54 48.95 -25.51
N ASP A 222 -18.37 49.43 -26.42
CA ASP A 222 -18.11 50.47 -27.44
C ASP A 222 -17.15 50.06 -28.59
N ASP A 223 -17.62 50.28 -29.83
CA ASP A 223 -16.92 50.30 -31.14
C ASP A 223 -15.97 49.13 -31.58
N ASP A 224 -15.84 48.03 -30.83
CA ASP A 224 -15.17 46.79 -31.28
C ASP A 224 -16.14 45.81 -32.00
N ARG A 225 -15.73 45.21 -33.13
CA ARG A 225 -16.65 44.45 -34.02
C ARG A 225 -16.10 43.14 -34.59
N LEU A 226 -16.97 42.13 -34.65
CA LEU A 226 -16.83 40.91 -35.46
C LEU A 226 -17.95 40.84 -36.51
N LEU A 227 -17.58 40.63 -37.77
CA LEU A 227 -18.48 40.67 -38.91
C LEU A 227 -18.16 39.52 -39.88
N ILE A 228 -19.17 38.72 -40.23
CA ILE A 228 -19.06 37.57 -41.13
C ILE A 228 -19.99 37.80 -42.32
N LYS A 229 -19.51 37.60 -43.55
CA LYS A 229 -20.23 37.88 -44.81
C LYS A 229 -20.19 36.69 -45.77
N ASP A 230 -21.28 36.52 -46.53
CA ASP A 230 -21.49 35.46 -47.52
C ASP A 230 -20.81 35.83 -48.86
N GLY A 231 -19.70 35.16 -49.19
CA GLY A 231 -18.88 35.45 -50.37
C GLY A 231 -17.45 35.92 -50.03
N SER A 232 -16.73 36.40 -51.04
CA SER A 232 -15.29 36.68 -50.97
C SER A 232 -14.90 38.15 -50.73
N ASN A 233 -15.87 39.07 -50.65
CA ASN A 233 -15.65 40.51 -50.83
C ASN A 233 -16.21 41.32 -49.65
N ILE A 234 -15.68 42.52 -49.43
CA ILE A 234 -16.15 43.41 -48.35
C ILE A 234 -17.62 43.85 -48.52
N ASP A 235 -18.11 43.92 -49.76
CA ASP A 235 -19.49 44.28 -50.13
C ASP A 235 -20.49 43.10 -50.07
N SER A 236 -20.05 41.91 -49.65
CA SER A 236 -20.91 40.74 -49.47
C SER A 236 -21.96 40.94 -48.38
N LEU A 237 -23.09 40.22 -48.48
CA LEU A 237 -24.17 40.26 -47.49
C LEU A 237 -23.69 39.74 -46.13
N PRO A 238 -24.00 40.40 -45.00
CA PRO A 238 -23.66 39.90 -43.68
C PRO A 238 -24.49 38.68 -43.29
N LEU A 239 -23.82 37.65 -42.77
CA LEU A 239 -24.42 36.47 -42.11
C LEU A 239 -24.51 36.69 -40.59
N TYR A 240 -23.48 37.29 -40.00
CA TYR A 240 -23.42 37.67 -38.59
C TYR A 240 -22.71 39.01 -38.44
N ASP A 241 -23.23 39.86 -37.54
CA ASP A 241 -22.70 41.19 -37.24
C ASP A 241 -22.90 41.48 -35.75
N SER A 242 -21.81 41.65 -35.00
CA SER A 242 -21.88 41.86 -33.54
C SER A 242 -22.56 43.16 -33.12
N TYR A 243 -22.87 44.07 -34.04
CA TYR A 243 -23.69 45.27 -33.77
C TYR A 243 -25.19 45.05 -34.02
N ALA A 244 -25.55 44.00 -34.78
CA ALA A 244 -26.94 43.74 -35.17
C ALA A 244 -27.64 42.71 -34.26
N VAL A 245 -26.87 41.96 -33.45
CA VAL A 245 -27.36 40.83 -32.65
C VAL A 245 -26.75 40.88 -31.24
N GLU A 246 -27.61 40.83 -30.21
CA GLU A 246 -27.23 40.87 -28.79
C GLU A 246 -26.62 39.55 -28.27
N TYR A 247 -26.91 38.43 -28.94
CA TYR A 247 -26.45 37.10 -28.57
C TYR A 247 -25.81 36.38 -29.77
N LEU A 248 -24.91 35.42 -29.50
CA LEU A 248 -24.34 34.57 -30.53
C LEU A 248 -25.38 33.56 -31.03
N PRO A 249 -25.48 33.30 -32.35
CA PRO A 249 -26.25 32.18 -32.87
C PRO A 249 -25.70 30.85 -32.34
N THR A 250 -26.54 30.08 -31.62
CA THR A 250 -26.17 28.74 -31.12
C THR A 250 -25.92 27.77 -32.27
N GLU A 251 -26.75 27.84 -33.31
CA GLU A 251 -26.68 27.08 -34.57
C GLU A 251 -25.56 27.53 -35.52
N GLY A 252 -24.62 28.37 -35.08
CA GLY A 252 -23.56 28.92 -35.93
C GLY A 252 -24.06 29.81 -37.08
N VAL A 253 -23.29 29.91 -38.16
CA VAL A 253 -23.73 30.51 -39.45
C VAL A 253 -23.18 29.75 -40.67
N THR A 254 -24.00 29.63 -41.71
CA THR A 254 -23.68 28.91 -42.96
C THR A 254 -23.64 29.85 -44.16
N SER A 255 -22.65 29.71 -45.05
CA SER A 255 -22.59 30.44 -46.32
C SER A 255 -23.43 29.77 -47.42
N THR A 256 -23.96 30.54 -48.36
CA THR A 256 -24.77 29.97 -49.47
C THR A 256 -23.91 29.28 -50.54
N GLY A 257 -22.61 29.56 -50.56
CA GLY A 257 -21.63 28.87 -51.41
C GLY A 257 -20.23 28.84 -50.79
N ARG A 258 -19.23 28.38 -51.56
CA ARG A 258 -17.87 28.05 -51.10
C ARG A 258 -16.99 29.18 -50.55
N HIS A 259 -17.52 30.39 -50.38
CA HIS A 259 -16.74 31.58 -50.00
C HIS A 259 -17.37 32.29 -48.81
N LEU A 260 -16.53 32.68 -47.85
CA LEU A 260 -16.93 33.40 -46.63
C LEU A 260 -15.85 34.40 -46.27
N PHE A 261 -16.25 35.60 -45.86
CA PHE A 261 -15.37 36.72 -45.52
C PHE A 261 -15.56 37.08 -44.04
N VAL A 262 -14.48 37.06 -43.26
CA VAL A 262 -14.47 37.41 -41.83
C VAL A 262 -13.69 38.69 -41.62
N GLU A 263 -14.25 39.59 -40.83
CA GLU A 263 -13.72 40.91 -40.53
C GLU A 263 -13.75 41.14 -39.01
N PHE A 264 -12.58 41.42 -38.43
CA PHE A 264 -12.42 41.77 -37.02
C PHE A 264 -11.74 43.13 -36.92
N THR A 265 -12.35 44.07 -36.20
CA THR A 265 -11.84 45.43 -36.02
C THR A 265 -11.85 45.81 -34.54
N SER A 266 -10.79 46.47 -34.07
CA SER A 266 -10.75 47.07 -32.74
C SER A 266 -10.40 48.57 -32.75
N ASP A 267 -10.91 49.29 -31.75
CA ASP A 267 -10.86 50.75 -31.61
C ASP A 267 -9.52 51.27 -31.00
N GLU A 268 -9.45 52.53 -30.54
CA GLU A 268 -8.27 53.03 -29.81
C GLU A 268 -8.27 52.74 -28.29
N THR A 269 -9.36 52.25 -27.70
CA THR A 269 -9.68 52.34 -26.26
C THR A 269 -10.42 51.14 -25.62
N GLY A 270 -10.36 49.94 -26.19
CA GLY A 270 -10.91 48.71 -25.56
C GLY A 270 -10.00 47.50 -25.75
N THR A 271 -10.05 46.54 -24.79
CA THR A 271 -9.52 45.18 -25.01
C THR A 271 -10.33 44.16 -24.20
N CYS A 272 -10.64 43.03 -24.82
CA CYS A 272 -11.25 41.86 -24.18
C CYS A 272 -10.58 40.59 -24.74
N THR A 273 -11.07 39.38 -24.40
CA THR A 273 -10.46 38.12 -24.87
C THR A 273 -10.60 37.88 -26.37
N GLY A 274 -11.56 38.54 -27.03
CA GLY A 274 -11.69 38.61 -28.48
C GLY A 274 -12.56 37.53 -29.10
N ALA A 275 -12.25 37.17 -30.34
CA ALA A 275 -13.03 36.25 -31.15
C ALA A 275 -12.26 34.95 -31.38
N ALA A 276 -12.97 33.83 -31.25
CA ALA A 276 -12.55 32.49 -31.63
C ALA A 276 -13.72 31.79 -32.34
N ILE A 277 -13.52 31.46 -33.61
CA ILE A 277 -14.51 30.75 -34.44
C ILE A 277 -13.84 29.54 -35.10
N ARG A 278 -14.55 28.41 -35.11
CA ARG A 278 -14.20 27.22 -35.88
C ARG A 278 -14.96 27.25 -37.20
N TYR A 279 -14.34 26.80 -38.28
CA TYR A 279 -14.99 26.64 -39.57
C TYR A 279 -14.77 25.25 -40.14
N GLU A 280 -15.70 24.84 -40.99
CA GLU A 280 -15.66 23.60 -41.76
C GLU A 280 -16.21 23.82 -43.16
N ALA A 281 -15.92 22.91 -44.09
CA ALA A 281 -16.58 22.83 -45.37
C ALA A 281 -17.23 21.45 -45.54
N PHE A 282 -18.54 21.45 -45.71
CA PHE A 282 -19.38 20.27 -45.91
C PHE A 282 -19.95 20.28 -47.34
N ALA A 283 -20.37 19.11 -47.83
CA ALA A 283 -20.79 18.95 -49.22
C ALA A 283 -22.25 19.39 -49.43
N GLU A 284 -22.56 19.93 -50.61
CA GLU A 284 -23.95 20.17 -51.02
C GLU A 284 -24.74 18.84 -51.00
N GLY A 285 -25.67 18.69 -50.05
CA GLY A 285 -26.46 17.47 -49.87
C GLY A 285 -26.20 16.68 -48.57
N SER A 286 -25.30 17.14 -47.70
CA SER A 286 -25.18 16.66 -46.30
C SER A 286 -25.50 17.77 -45.31
N CYS A 287 -25.75 17.41 -44.04
CA CYS A 287 -25.58 18.33 -42.93
C CYS A 287 -24.08 18.62 -42.69
N TYR A 288 -23.78 19.62 -41.88
CA TYR A 288 -22.43 19.97 -41.43
C TYR A 288 -22.02 19.14 -40.18
N GLU A 289 -20.73 19.06 -39.86
CA GLU A 289 -20.20 18.32 -38.69
C GLU A 289 -20.57 19.05 -37.38
N PRO A 290 -21.41 18.47 -36.50
CA PRO A 290 -21.81 19.15 -35.27
C PRO A 290 -20.63 19.42 -34.34
N PHE A 291 -20.66 20.54 -33.62
CA PHE A 291 -19.59 20.91 -32.69
C PHE A 291 -20.10 21.12 -31.27
N VAL A 292 -19.60 20.30 -30.35
CA VAL A 292 -19.75 20.50 -28.90
C VAL A 292 -18.40 20.94 -28.30
N LYS A 293 -18.40 22.09 -27.62
CA LYS A 293 -17.24 22.59 -26.87
C LYS A 293 -17.17 21.85 -25.53
N TYR A 294 -16.02 21.26 -25.20
CA TYR A 294 -15.82 20.40 -24.02
C TYR A 294 -16.75 19.18 -23.97
N GLY A 295 -16.93 18.54 -25.13
CA GLY A 295 -17.66 17.30 -25.28
C GLY A 295 -17.18 16.51 -26.50
N ASN A 296 -17.83 15.38 -26.73
CA ASN A 296 -17.63 14.52 -27.89
C ASN A 296 -18.98 13.95 -28.35
N PHE A 297 -19.07 13.52 -29.60
CA PHE A 297 -20.29 12.92 -30.15
C PHE A 297 -20.00 11.58 -30.85
N SER A 298 -21.06 10.81 -31.07
CA SER A 298 -21.06 9.63 -31.94
C SER A 298 -22.10 9.80 -33.04
N THR A 299 -21.83 9.30 -34.25
CA THR A 299 -22.70 9.41 -35.42
C THR A 299 -23.04 8.04 -36.00
N SER A 300 -24.25 7.88 -36.53
CA SER A 300 -24.66 6.70 -37.30
C SER A 300 -23.99 6.62 -38.67
N ASP A 301 -23.62 7.75 -39.27
CA ASP A 301 -22.96 7.84 -40.58
C ASP A 301 -21.97 9.04 -40.60
N PRO A 302 -20.66 8.83 -40.84
CA PRO A 302 -19.67 9.89 -40.93
C PRO A 302 -19.80 10.77 -42.20
N ALA A 303 -20.73 10.47 -43.11
CA ALA A 303 -21.06 11.33 -44.24
C ALA A 303 -22.13 12.40 -43.92
N PHE A 304 -22.76 12.35 -42.72
CA PHE A 304 -23.78 13.29 -42.26
C PHE A 304 -24.93 13.56 -43.26
N GLY A 305 -25.29 12.54 -44.07
CA GLY A 305 -26.42 12.61 -45.00
C GLY A 305 -27.78 12.62 -44.29
N VAL A 306 -28.85 12.91 -45.04
CA VAL A 306 -30.22 12.91 -44.50
C VAL A 306 -30.57 11.53 -43.91
N GLY A 307 -31.10 11.53 -42.67
CA GLY A 307 -31.31 10.34 -41.84
C GLY A 307 -30.13 9.96 -40.94
N SER A 308 -29.02 10.73 -40.94
CA SER A 308 -27.93 10.56 -39.97
C SER A 308 -28.38 11.03 -38.58
N VAL A 309 -28.04 10.25 -37.54
CA VAL A 309 -28.32 10.57 -36.14
C VAL A 309 -27.00 10.75 -35.40
N VAL A 310 -26.92 11.78 -34.56
CA VAL A 310 -25.75 12.14 -33.74
C VAL A 310 -26.15 12.22 -32.27
N GLU A 311 -25.40 11.56 -31.38
CA GLU A 311 -25.61 11.55 -29.92
C GLU A 311 -24.40 12.17 -29.22
N PHE A 312 -24.65 13.08 -28.26
CA PHE A 312 -23.64 13.92 -27.61
C PHE A 312 -23.34 13.50 -26.16
N THR A 313 -22.09 13.71 -25.75
CA THR A 313 -21.58 13.47 -24.40
C THR A 313 -20.62 14.60 -23.99
N CYS A 314 -20.63 15.00 -22.71
CA CYS A 314 -19.69 16.02 -22.21
C CYS A 314 -18.37 15.39 -21.72
N GLU A 315 -17.29 16.16 -21.73
CA GLU A 315 -16.02 15.75 -21.10
C GLU A 315 -16.16 15.70 -19.57
N PRO A 316 -15.35 14.86 -18.86
CA PRO A 316 -15.43 14.76 -17.40
C PRO A 316 -15.26 16.11 -16.68
N GLY A 317 -16.25 16.46 -15.86
CA GLY A 317 -16.33 17.75 -15.15
C GLY A 317 -17.18 18.82 -15.84
N TYR A 318 -17.66 18.56 -17.06
CA TYR A 318 -18.65 19.40 -17.75
C TYR A 318 -20.02 18.72 -17.78
N THR A 319 -21.08 19.52 -17.70
CA THR A 319 -22.48 19.05 -17.71
C THR A 319 -23.25 19.72 -18.83
N LEU A 320 -24.31 19.05 -19.29
CA LEU A 320 -25.13 19.48 -20.43
C LEU A 320 -26.27 20.39 -19.94
N GLU A 321 -26.20 21.70 -20.26
CA GLU A 321 -27.18 22.70 -19.77
C GLU A 321 -28.24 23.11 -20.80
N GLN A 322 -27.92 23.05 -22.09
CA GLN A 322 -28.74 23.60 -23.18
C GLN A 322 -28.59 22.71 -24.43
N GLY A 323 -29.55 22.80 -25.36
CA GLY A 323 -29.55 22.06 -26.64
C GLY A 323 -29.98 20.60 -26.53
N ALA A 324 -29.99 19.90 -27.67
CA ALA A 324 -30.47 18.52 -27.76
C ALA A 324 -29.34 17.49 -27.54
N VAL A 325 -29.62 16.42 -26.80
CA VAL A 325 -28.66 15.31 -26.57
C VAL A 325 -28.52 14.42 -27.82
N ILE A 326 -29.52 14.43 -28.70
CA ILE A 326 -29.56 13.67 -29.96
C ILE A 326 -30.07 14.59 -31.07
N LEU A 327 -29.38 14.62 -32.20
CA LEU A 327 -29.78 15.32 -33.43
C LEU A 327 -30.00 14.34 -34.59
N GLU A 328 -30.91 14.69 -35.50
CA GLU A 328 -31.20 13.99 -36.75
C GLU A 328 -31.06 14.96 -37.95
N CYS A 329 -30.31 14.56 -38.97
CA CYS A 329 -30.17 15.34 -40.21
C CYS A 329 -31.41 15.14 -41.07
N ILE A 330 -32.23 16.19 -41.23
CA ILE A 330 -33.54 16.15 -41.90
C ILE A 330 -33.56 16.97 -43.19
N ASN A 331 -34.62 16.77 -43.99
CA ASN A 331 -34.97 17.50 -45.23
C ASN A 331 -34.11 17.18 -46.47
N ASP A 332 -34.66 16.39 -47.39
CA ASP A 332 -34.03 15.98 -48.66
C ASP A 332 -33.68 17.13 -49.63
N GLU A 333 -34.39 18.28 -49.57
CA GLU A 333 -34.17 19.40 -50.49
C GLU A 333 -33.17 20.45 -49.94
N ASN A 334 -33.02 20.53 -48.62
CA ASN A 334 -32.05 21.40 -47.95
C ASN A 334 -31.68 20.77 -46.58
N PRO A 335 -30.69 19.88 -46.54
CA PRO A 335 -30.30 19.17 -45.31
C PRO A 335 -29.95 20.13 -44.17
N GLN A 336 -30.52 19.87 -42.99
CA GLN A 336 -30.27 20.63 -41.76
C GLN A 336 -30.52 19.75 -40.54
N TRP A 337 -29.90 20.07 -39.40
CA TRP A 337 -30.23 19.43 -38.13
C TRP A 337 -31.64 19.82 -37.66
N ASN A 338 -32.32 18.91 -36.96
CA ASN A 338 -33.69 19.09 -36.49
C ASN A 338 -33.82 20.03 -35.27
N GLU A 339 -32.79 20.09 -34.43
CA GLU A 339 -32.66 20.92 -33.23
C GLU A 339 -31.19 21.42 -33.12
N THR A 340 -30.85 22.14 -32.05
CA THR A 340 -29.51 22.75 -31.88
C THR A 340 -28.56 21.86 -31.07
N GLU A 341 -27.26 21.96 -31.33
CA GLU A 341 -26.21 21.30 -30.55
C GLU A 341 -26.27 21.63 -29.05
N PRO A 342 -25.80 20.70 -28.20
CA PRO A 342 -25.79 20.91 -26.77
C PRO A 342 -24.56 21.67 -26.26
N ALA A 343 -24.77 22.49 -25.23
CA ALA A 343 -23.72 23.25 -24.57
C ALA A 343 -23.24 22.55 -23.28
N CYS A 344 -22.04 21.95 -23.34
CA CYS A 344 -21.34 21.44 -22.16
C CYS A 344 -20.64 22.58 -21.39
N ARG A 345 -20.87 22.68 -20.08
CA ARG A 345 -20.30 23.74 -19.21
C ARG A 345 -19.86 23.20 -17.86
N ALA A 346 -18.81 23.79 -17.28
CA ALA A 346 -18.44 23.58 -15.89
C ALA A 346 -19.38 24.40 -14.98
N VAL A 347 -20.34 23.73 -14.34
CA VAL A 347 -21.41 24.37 -13.57
C VAL A 347 -21.04 24.62 -12.11
N CYS A 348 -21.63 25.69 -11.55
CA CYS A 348 -21.55 26.03 -10.13
C CYS A 348 -22.50 25.12 -9.32
N SER A 349 -21.93 24.22 -8.51
CA SER A 349 -22.63 23.22 -7.68
C SER A 349 -23.12 21.95 -8.40
N GLY A 350 -23.33 20.88 -7.64
CA GLY A 350 -23.89 19.61 -8.13
C GLY A 350 -23.68 18.43 -7.17
N GLU A 351 -24.41 17.33 -7.35
CA GLU A 351 -24.19 16.06 -6.64
C GLU A 351 -23.63 15.03 -7.62
N ILE A 352 -22.57 14.30 -7.24
CA ILE A 352 -21.85 13.35 -8.09
C ILE A 352 -21.62 12.03 -7.35
N THR A 353 -22.08 10.92 -7.93
CA THR A 353 -22.00 9.56 -7.36
C THR A 353 -21.03 8.63 -8.12
N ASP A 354 -20.21 9.20 -9.00
CA ASP A 354 -19.24 8.45 -9.80
C ASP A 354 -18.02 8.01 -8.97
N SER A 355 -17.47 6.84 -9.28
CA SER A 355 -16.25 6.33 -8.62
C SER A 355 -14.96 7.04 -9.07
N ALA A 356 -14.99 7.82 -10.15
CA ALA A 356 -13.91 8.72 -10.52
C ALA A 356 -14.41 9.84 -11.44
N GLY A 357 -13.83 11.03 -11.34
CA GLY A 357 -14.25 12.17 -12.14
C GLY A 357 -13.43 13.42 -11.88
N VAL A 358 -14.00 14.58 -12.23
CA VAL A 358 -13.35 15.89 -12.12
C VAL A 358 -14.36 16.91 -11.60
N VAL A 359 -13.96 17.71 -10.61
CA VAL A 359 -14.65 18.96 -10.25
C VAL A 359 -13.81 20.13 -10.76
N LEU A 360 -14.44 20.98 -11.55
CA LEU A 360 -13.85 22.16 -12.18
C LEU A 360 -14.39 23.42 -11.51
N SER A 361 -13.63 24.53 -11.56
CA SER A 361 -14.21 25.84 -11.23
C SER A 361 -15.31 26.22 -12.23
N PRO A 362 -16.32 27.03 -11.83
CA PRO A 362 -17.35 27.50 -12.75
C PRO A 362 -16.75 28.18 -13.98
N ASN A 363 -17.35 27.94 -15.15
CA ASN A 363 -16.89 28.41 -16.46
C ASN A 363 -15.48 27.93 -16.92
N TRP A 364 -14.76 27.09 -16.15
CA TRP A 364 -13.42 26.60 -16.51
C TRP A 364 -13.36 26.07 -17.96
N PRO A 365 -12.27 26.33 -18.72
CA PRO A 365 -11.05 27.08 -18.39
C PRO A 365 -11.17 28.61 -18.48
N GLU A 366 -12.38 29.14 -18.68
CA GLU A 366 -12.64 30.58 -18.63
C GLU A 366 -12.75 31.07 -17.17
N GLU A 367 -12.89 32.38 -16.98
CA GLU A 367 -12.93 32.99 -15.65
C GLU A 367 -14.25 32.70 -14.91
N TYR A 368 -14.15 32.38 -13.62
CA TYR A 368 -15.31 32.24 -12.73
C TYR A 368 -15.86 33.62 -12.32
N ASP A 369 -17.18 33.72 -12.14
CA ASP A 369 -17.82 34.99 -11.78
C ASP A 369 -17.55 35.40 -10.32
N LYS A 370 -17.80 36.66 -10.01
CA LYS A 370 -17.51 37.28 -8.70
C LYS A 370 -18.73 37.18 -7.77
N GLY A 371 -18.50 36.83 -6.51
CA GLY A 371 -19.60 36.64 -5.55
C GLY A 371 -20.35 35.32 -5.72
N GLN A 372 -19.73 34.31 -6.34
CA GLN A 372 -20.26 32.95 -6.41
C GLN A 372 -20.06 32.22 -5.07
N ASP A 373 -21.00 31.34 -4.73
CA ASP A 373 -20.91 30.36 -3.65
C ASP A 373 -21.41 29.02 -4.21
N CYS A 374 -20.49 28.12 -4.53
CA CYS A 374 -20.74 26.88 -5.27
C CYS A 374 -20.40 25.66 -4.39
N ILE A 375 -21.28 24.66 -4.38
CA ILE A 375 -21.17 23.49 -3.48
C ILE A 375 -21.32 22.20 -4.29
N TRP A 376 -20.26 21.38 -4.34
CA TRP A 376 -20.32 20.05 -4.95
C TRP A 376 -20.27 18.97 -3.88
N GLY A 377 -21.24 18.05 -3.89
CA GLY A 377 -21.24 16.85 -3.05
C GLY A 377 -20.76 15.64 -3.84
N LEU A 378 -19.75 14.92 -3.33
CA LEU A 378 -19.28 13.65 -3.87
C LEU A 378 -19.69 12.51 -2.92
N HIS A 379 -20.20 11.40 -3.45
CA HIS A 379 -20.67 10.26 -2.65
C HIS A 379 -20.19 8.91 -3.24
N VAL A 380 -19.65 8.03 -2.39
CA VAL A 380 -19.38 6.61 -2.69
C VAL A 380 -19.95 5.69 -1.60
N GLU A 381 -19.90 4.38 -1.84
CA GLU A 381 -20.37 3.35 -0.89
C GLU A 381 -19.57 3.42 0.45
N GLU A 382 -20.22 3.05 1.57
CA GLU A 382 -19.73 3.31 2.95
C GLU A 382 -18.34 2.73 3.29
N ASP A 383 -17.84 1.75 2.53
CA ASP A 383 -16.54 1.10 2.70
C ASP A 383 -15.40 1.75 1.90
N LYS A 384 -15.71 2.70 1.01
CA LYS A 384 -14.78 3.41 0.12
C LYS A 384 -14.60 4.87 0.51
N ARG A 385 -13.52 5.49 0.06
CA ARG A 385 -13.14 6.89 0.35
C ARG A 385 -12.69 7.57 -0.93
N PHE A 386 -12.56 8.89 -0.91
CA PHE A 386 -11.99 9.62 -2.05
C PHE A 386 -10.52 9.99 -1.82
N MET A 387 -9.72 9.86 -2.87
CA MET A 387 -8.44 10.54 -3.04
C MET A 387 -8.67 11.71 -4.01
N LEU A 388 -8.43 12.92 -3.51
CA LEU A 388 -8.62 14.17 -4.24
C LEU A 388 -7.27 14.68 -4.72
N ASP A 389 -7.04 14.72 -6.02
CA ASP A 389 -5.82 15.15 -6.68
C ASP A 389 -6.05 16.54 -7.30
N VAL A 390 -5.73 17.57 -6.50
CA VAL A 390 -5.85 18.98 -6.88
C VAL A 390 -4.70 19.32 -7.83
N GLN A 391 -4.94 19.28 -9.14
CA GLN A 391 -3.90 19.47 -10.15
C GLN A 391 -3.63 20.94 -10.45
N VAL A 392 -4.68 21.77 -10.38
CA VAL A 392 -4.59 23.22 -10.53
C VAL A 392 -5.30 23.88 -9.36
N LEU A 393 -4.63 24.84 -8.72
CA LEU A 393 -5.25 25.83 -7.85
C LEU A 393 -4.65 27.21 -8.17
N ARG A 394 -5.43 28.07 -8.82
CA ARG A 394 -5.09 29.44 -9.20
C ARG A 394 -6.27 30.36 -8.93
N LEU A 395 -6.49 30.61 -7.64
CA LEU A 395 -7.53 31.49 -7.13
C LEU A 395 -7.01 32.91 -6.93
N GLY A 396 -7.92 33.88 -6.83
CA GLY A 396 -7.59 35.19 -6.27
C GLY A 396 -7.24 35.10 -4.79
N LYS A 397 -6.77 36.21 -4.22
CA LYS A 397 -6.22 36.22 -2.84
C LYS A 397 -7.27 36.09 -1.74
N ASN A 398 -8.51 36.47 -2.06
CA ASN A 398 -9.65 36.43 -1.16
C ASN A 398 -10.64 35.31 -1.52
N ASP A 399 -10.45 34.66 -2.68
CA ASP A 399 -11.29 33.57 -3.16
C ASP A 399 -10.86 32.25 -2.52
N LEU A 400 -11.82 31.39 -2.17
CA LEU A 400 -11.65 30.36 -1.15
C LEU A 400 -12.22 29.02 -1.63
N LEU A 401 -11.39 27.97 -1.65
CA LEU A 401 -11.82 26.59 -1.88
C LEU A 401 -11.64 25.77 -0.61
N THR A 402 -12.72 25.22 -0.08
CA THR A 402 -12.76 24.46 1.18
C THR A 402 -13.25 23.04 0.92
N PHE A 403 -12.57 22.06 1.50
CA PHE A 403 -12.91 20.64 1.41
C PHE A 403 -13.36 20.13 2.78
N TYR A 404 -14.55 19.53 2.83
CA TYR A 404 -15.18 18.98 4.03
C TYR A 404 -15.26 17.45 3.95
N ASP A 405 -14.91 16.78 5.04
CA ASP A 405 -14.95 15.31 5.20
C ASP A 405 -16.34 14.89 5.71
N GLY A 406 -17.33 14.99 4.84
CA GLY A 406 -18.74 14.64 5.10
C GLY A 406 -19.71 15.21 4.08
N ASP A 407 -21.00 14.94 4.32
CA ASP A 407 -22.17 15.27 3.49
C ASP A 407 -22.66 16.73 3.64
N ASP A 408 -22.07 17.51 4.54
CA ASP A 408 -22.45 18.91 4.79
C ASP A 408 -21.29 19.88 5.05
N LEU A 409 -21.63 21.18 5.16
CA LEU A 409 -20.70 22.27 5.47
C LEU A 409 -20.39 22.41 6.98
N THR A 410 -20.84 21.49 7.84
CA THR A 410 -20.54 21.44 9.29
C THR A 410 -19.56 20.33 9.66
N ALA A 411 -19.30 19.41 8.73
CA ALA A 411 -18.28 18.38 8.79
C ALA A 411 -16.84 18.92 8.93
N ASN A 412 -15.88 18.01 9.17
CA ASN A 412 -14.49 18.39 9.43
C ASN A 412 -13.81 18.92 8.16
N ILE A 413 -13.20 20.11 8.24
CA ILE A 413 -12.44 20.69 7.12
C ILE A 413 -11.12 19.93 6.93
N LEU A 414 -10.95 19.25 5.79
CA LEU A 414 -9.69 18.63 5.35
C LEU A 414 -8.64 19.68 5.00
N GLY A 415 -9.08 20.78 4.40
CA GLY A 415 -8.24 21.88 3.97
C GLY A 415 -9.03 23.04 3.40
N GLN A 416 -8.46 24.23 3.52
CA GLN A 416 -9.01 25.48 3.00
C GLN A 416 -7.89 26.27 2.32
N TYR A 417 -8.12 26.69 1.08
CA TYR A 417 -7.06 27.17 0.19
C TYR A 417 -7.48 28.41 -0.60
N SER A 418 -6.52 29.30 -0.85
CA SER A 418 -6.67 30.50 -1.68
C SER A 418 -5.36 30.81 -2.41
N GLY A 419 -5.40 31.70 -3.41
CA GLY A 419 -4.23 32.04 -4.21
C GLY A 419 -3.72 30.91 -5.12
N PHE A 420 -2.40 30.88 -5.33
CA PHE A 420 -1.70 29.87 -6.14
C PHE A 420 -1.13 28.76 -5.25
N LEU A 421 -1.40 27.49 -5.58
CA LEU A 421 -0.68 26.34 -5.01
C LEU A 421 -0.26 25.33 -6.10
N PRO A 422 0.88 24.65 -5.94
CA PRO A 422 1.27 23.52 -6.79
C PRO A 422 0.39 22.29 -6.53
N ARG A 423 0.40 21.30 -7.42
CA ARG A 423 -0.39 20.07 -7.29
C ARG A 423 -0.17 19.36 -5.94
N PHE A 424 -1.26 19.04 -5.26
CA PHE A 424 -1.26 18.28 -4.00
C PHE A 424 -2.40 17.25 -3.96
N ARG A 425 -2.42 16.41 -2.92
CA ARG A 425 -3.46 15.38 -2.72
C ARG A 425 -4.04 15.43 -1.32
N LEU A 426 -5.33 15.11 -1.21
CA LEU A 426 -6.06 14.87 0.02
C LEU A 426 -6.68 13.46 -0.01
N TYR A 427 -6.97 12.92 1.16
CA TYR A 427 -7.66 11.64 1.36
C TYR A 427 -8.74 11.85 2.43
N THR A 428 -9.92 11.27 2.23
CA THR A 428 -11.07 11.49 3.11
C THR A 428 -11.25 10.33 4.11
N SER A 429 -11.77 10.62 5.30
CA SER A 429 -12.07 9.60 6.32
C SER A 429 -13.53 9.15 6.31
N THR A 430 -14.39 9.87 5.58
CA THR A 430 -15.78 9.55 5.27
C THR A 430 -16.00 9.27 3.77
N ALA A 431 -17.11 8.63 3.43
CA ALA A 431 -17.49 8.26 2.06
C ALA A 431 -18.10 9.44 1.27
N ASP A 432 -18.40 10.53 1.98
CA ASP A 432 -19.06 11.72 1.48
C ASP A 432 -18.08 12.90 1.54
N VAL A 433 -18.08 13.77 0.53
CA VAL A 433 -17.16 14.91 0.46
C VAL A 433 -17.86 16.12 -0.10
N THR A 434 -17.98 17.16 0.73
CA THR A 434 -18.51 18.44 0.30
C THR A 434 -17.37 19.39 -0.06
N ILE A 435 -17.39 19.94 -1.27
CA ILE A 435 -16.42 20.90 -1.78
C ILE A 435 -17.14 22.24 -1.95
N GLN A 436 -16.70 23.27 -1.24
CA GLN A 436 -17.28 24.63 -1.34
C GLN A 436 -16.27 25.59 -1.96
N PHE A 437 -16.70 26.33 -2.99
CA PHE A 437 -15.96 27.43 -3.59
C PHE A 437 -16.68 28.76 -3.39
N GLN A 438 -15.99 29.76 -2.86
CA GLN A 438 -16.50 31.11 -2.66
C GLN A 438 -15.59 32.14 -3.33
N SER A 439 -16.14 32.98 -4.22
CA SER A 439 -15.40 34.10 -4.83
C SER A 439 -15.79 35.44 -4.20
N ASP A 440 -14.81 36.28 -3.91
CA ASP A 440 -15.01 37.62 -3.35
C ASP A 440 -15.58 38.56 -4.44
N PRO A 441 -16.72 39.25 -4.20
CA PRO A 441 -17.25 40.27 -5.11
C PRO A 441 -16.25 41.38 -5.50
N ALA A 442 -15.25 41.64 -4.65
CA ALA A 442 -14.17 42.60 -4.91
C ALA A 442 -12.91 41.98 -5.55
N SER A 443 -12.90 40.67 -5.80
CA SER A 443 -11.76 39.99 -6.47
C SER A 443 -11.62 40.46 -7.92
N ASN A 444 -10.38 40.46 -8.41
CA ASN A 444 -10.01 40.76 -9.79
C ASN A 444 -9.08 39.65 -10.27
N VAL A 445 -9.69 38.56 -10.67
CA VAL A 445 -9.06 37.44 -11.37
C VAL A 445 -9.14 37.74 -12.85
N TYR A 446 -8.03 37.56 -13.56
CA TYR A 446 -7.92 37.82 -14.99
C TYR A 446 -7.02 36.75 -15.62
N GLY A 447 -7.44 36.19 -16.75
CA GLY A 447 -6.69 35.23 -17.56
C GLY A 447 -7.31 33.84 -17.57
N TYR A 448 -7.32 33.26 -18.77
CA TYR A 448 -7.68 31.87 -19.09
C TYR A 448 -6.84 30.85 -18.29
N ASN A 449 -7.43 29.72 -17.93
CA ASN A 449 -6.89 28.69 -17.01
C ASN A 449 -6.64 29.18 -15.56
N ASN A 450 -7.34 30.19 -15.06
CA ASN A 450 -7.41 30.51 -13.62
C ASN A 450 -8.71 29.95 -13.01
N GLY A 451 -8.66 29.53 -11.76
CA GLY A 451 -9.65 28.60 -11.20
C GLY A 451 -9.00 27.36 -10.58
N PHE A 452 -9.72 26.24 -10.60
CA PHE A 452 -9.23 24.98 -10.04
C PHE A 452 -9.66 23.75 -10.86
N VAL A 453 -8.85 22.69 -10.74
CA VAL A 453 -9.11 21.37 -11.33
C VAL A 453 -8.80 20.32 -10.27
N VAL A 454 -9.83 19.66 -9.77
CA VAL A 454 -9.74 18.58 -8.78
C VAL A 454 -10.18 17.28 -9.44
N HIS A 455 -9.23 16.38 -9.69
CA HIS A 455 -9.61 15.00 -10.03
C HIS A 455 -9.93 14.26 -8.73
N PHE A 456 -10.99 13.46 -8.71
CA PHE A 456 -11.32 12.58 -7.60
C PHE A 456 -11.34 11.13 -8.05
N PHE A 457 -10.91 10.23 -7.16
CA PHE A 457 -10.88 8.79 -7.40
C PHE A 457 -11.31 8.06 -6.12
N GLU A 458 -12.18 7.08 -6.28
CA GLU A 458 -12.48 6.07 -5.27
C GLU A 458 -11.18 5.33 -4.89
N VAL A 459 -10.96 5.20 -3.59
CA VAL A 459 -9.90 4.39 -2.99
C VAL A 459 -10.47 3.54 -1.86
N PRO A 460 -9.94 2.32 -1.62
CA PRO A 460 -10.32 1.53 -0.47
C PRO A 460 -10.00 2.29 0.82
N ARG A 461 -10.87 2.20 1.82
CA ARG A 461 -10.68 2.85 3.11
C ARG A 461 -9.39 2.38 3.79
N ASN A 462 -8.42 3.29 3.94
CA ASN A 462 -7.10 3.01 4.50
C ASN A 462 -7.10 2.91 6.04
N ASP A 463 -7.87 1.96 6.56
CA ASP A 463 -8.04 1.67 8.01
C ASP A 463 -6.99 0.65 8.54
N THR A 464 -6.13 0.12 7.67
CA THR A 464 -5.27 -1.04 7.95
C THR A 464 -3.81 -0.68 8.27
N CYS A 465 -3.29 -1.22 9.37
CA CYS A 465 -1.85 -1.22 9.65
C CYS A 465 -1.07 -2.07 8.62
N ALA A 466 0.18 -1.67 8.32
CA ALA A 466 1.05 -2.40 7.40
C ALA A 466 1.34 -3.84 7.87
N GLU A 467 1.44 -4.82 6.96
CA GLU A 467 1.67 -6.21 7.35
C GLU A 467 3.07 -6.43 7.96
N LEU A 468 3.11 -7.07 9.13
CA LEU A 468 4.36 -7.50 9.78
C LEU A 468 4.83 -8.87 9.25
N PRO A 469 6.15 -9.08 9.07
CA PRO A 469 6.72 -10.32 8.57
C PRO A 469 6.54 -11.51 9.54
N GLU A 470 6.71 -12.71 9.01
CA GLU A 470 6.89 -13.93 9.81
C GLU A 470 8.26 -13.96 10.49
N ILE A 471 8.36 -14.67 11.62
CA ILE A 471 9.58 -14.74 12.45
C ILE A 471 10.27 -16.09 12.33
N LEU A 472 11.60 -16.07 12.17
CA LEU A 472 12.40 -17.29 12.03
C LEU A 472 12.35 -18.12 13.33
N ASN A 473 12.00 -19.41 13.19
CA ASN A 473 11.73 -20.34 14.30
C ASN A 473 10.51 -19.99 15.17
N GLY A 474 9.52 -19.29 14.61
CA GLY A 474 8.21 -19.09 15.21
C GLY A 474 7.10 -18.99 14.16
N TRP A 475 5.94 -18.51 14.60
CA TRP A 475 4.75 -18.25 13.79
C TRP A 475 3.97 -17.04 14.35
N LYS A 476 3.07 -16.47 13.53
CA LYS A 476 2.15 -15.39 13.90
C LYS A 476 0.70 -15.83 13.77
N SER A 477 -0.19 -15.26 14.58
CA SER A 477 -1.64 -15.32 14.38
C SER A 477 -2.25 -13.93 14.50
N THR A 478 -3.25 -13.63 13.67
CA THR A 478 -4.03 -12.39 13.73
C THR A 478 -5.37 -12.65 14.44
N SER A 479 -5.92 -11.62 15.08
CA SER A 479 -7.27 -11.68 15.68
C SER A 479 -8.40 -11.48 14.66
N HIS A 480 -8.08 -10.92 13.49
CA HIS A 480 -8.99 -10.60 12.39
C HIS A 480 -8.24 -10.83 11.06
N PRO A 481 -8.91 -11.18 9.94
CA PRO A 481 -8.25 -11.27 8.63
C PRO A 481 -7.71 -9.90 8.18
N ASP A 482 -8.53 -8.86 8.24
CA ASP A 482 -8.15 -7.49 7.88
C ASP A 482 -7.36 -6.84 9.03
N LEU A 483 -6.24 -6.18 8.72
CA LEU A 483 -5.32 -5.59 9.72
C LEU A 483 -5.79 -4.21 10.23
N THR A 484 -7.09 -4.04 10.46
CA THR A 484 -7.72 -2.76 10.84
C THR A 484 -7.38 -2.33 12.27
N HIS A 485 -7.66 -1.07 12.61
CA HIS A 485 -7.49 -0.54 13.96
C HIS A 485 -8.02 -1.49 15.06
N GLY A 486 -7.19 -1.72 16.09
CA GLY A 486 -7.51 -2.62 17.19
C GLY A 486 -7.21 -4.09 16.91
N THR A 487 -6.83 -4.46 15.69
CA THR A 487 -6.36 -5.82 15.37
C THR A 487 -5.10 -6.15 16.15
N VAL A 488 -5.05 -7.37 16.67
CA VAL A 488 -3.97 -7.89 17.50
C VAL A 488 -3.25 -9.01 16.76
N ILE A 489 -1.92 -8.94 16.72
CA ILE A 489 -1.04 -10.02 16.25
C ILE A 489 -0.36 -10.64 17.47
N THR A 490 -0.45 -11.97 17.58
CA THR A 490 0.27 -12.76 18.60
C THR A 490 1.38 -13.56 17.92
N TYR A 491 2.59 -13.51 18.48
CA TYR A 491 3.77 -14.22 18.00
C TYR A 491 4.16 -15.34 18.96
N GLN A 492 4.50 -16.53 18.44
CA GLN A 492 4.93 -17.66 19.27
C GLN A 492 6.12 -18.39 18.64
N CYS A 493 7.07 -18.80 19.48
CA CYS A 493 8.27 -19.53 19.06
C CYS A 493 8.06 -21.05 19.08
N TYR A 494 8.75 -21.76 18.19
CA TYR A 494 8.75 -23.23 18.20
C TYR A 494 9.49 -23.82 19.41
N PRO A 495 9.20 -25.07 19.81
CA PRO A 495 9.83 -25.70 20.98
C PRO A 495 11.37 -25.69 20.94
N GLY A 496 11.99 -25.28 22.05
CA GLY A 496 13.44 -25.11 22.16
C GLY A 496 13.93 -23.69 21.88
N PHE A 497 13.04 -22.79 21.46
CA PHE A 497 13.29 -21.35 21.34
C PHE A 497 12.49 -20.56 22.39
N ARG A 498 12.91 -19.34 22.68
CA ARG A 498 12.29 -18.39 23.61
C ARG A 498 12.08 -17.06 22.89
N LEU A 499 10.88 -16.49 23.05
CA LEU A 499 10.55 -15.18 22.49
C LEU A 499 11.28 -14.05 23.25
N GLN A 500 11.85 -13.12 22.50
CA GLN A 500 12.49 -11.90 22.97
C GLN A 500 11.85 -10.70 22.25
N GLY A 501 11.24 -9.79 23.01
CA GLY A 501 10.40 -8.71 22.50
C GLY A 501 8.97 -8.84 23.05
N SER A 502 8.01 -8.17 22.42
CA SER A 502 6.60 -8.27 22.77
C SER A 502 5.98 -9.52 22.13
N GLU A 503 5.33 -10.38 22.93
CA GLU A 503 4.56 -11.53 22.41
C GLU A 503 3.33 -11.07 21.60
N ILE A 504 2.81 -9.88 21.90
CA ILE A 504 1.58 -9.32 21.36
C ILE A 504 1.87 -7.92 20.83
N LEU A 505 1.43 -7.63 19.60
CA LEU A 505 1.44 -6.31 18.98
C LEU A 505 0.02 -5.92 18.56
N MET A 506 -0.35 -4.64 18.69
CA MET A 506 -1.68 -4.13 18.40
C MET A 506 -1.61 -2.98 17.39
N CYS A 507 -2.55 -2.95 16.45
CA CYS A 507 -2.73 -1.84 15.49
C CYS A 507 -3.37 -0.65 16.22
N GLN A 508 -2.62 0.45 16.35
CA GLN A 508 -2.99 1.64 17.12
C GLN A 508 -3.80 2.65 16.28
N TRP A 509 -4.35 3.69 16.92
CA TRP A 509 -5.21 4.70 16.27
C TRP A 509 -4.50 5.54 15.20
N ASP A 510 -3.16 5.52 15.18
CA ASP A 510 -2.29 6.20 14.22
C ASP A 510 -1.83 5.27 13.07
N LEU A 511 -2.44 4.09 12.93
CA LEU A 511 -2.09 3.03 11.98
C LEU A 511 -0.66 2.47 12.14
N THR A 512 -0.04 2.66 13.31
CA THR A 512 1.22 2.02 13.67
C THR A 512 1.02 0.78 14.54
N TRP A 513 2.01 -0.11 14.57
CA TRP A 513 2.06 -1.20 15.54
C TRP A 513 2.65 -0.74 16.87
N SER A 514 2.12 -1.26 17.98
CA SER A 514 2.52 -0.94 19.35
C SER A 514 3.95 -1.36 19.78
N GLY A 515 4.85 -1.67 18.84
CA GLY A 515 6.22 -2.10 19.09
C GLY A 515 6.85 -2.91 17.96
N ASP A 516 8.15 -3.22 18.11
CA ASP A 516 8.94 -3.98 17.14
C ASP A 516 8.59 -5.48 17.10
N VAL A 517 8.85 -6.11 15.95
CA VAL A 517 8.66 -7.56 15.73
C VAL A 517 9.60 -8.38 16.64
N PRO A 518 9.10 -9.37 17.40
CA PRO A 518 9.91 -10.15 18.33
C PRO A 518 10.81 -11.20 17.65
N ILE A 519 11.84 -11.66 18.36
CA ILE A 519 12.84 -12.62 17.87
C ILE A 519 12.80 -13.92 18.70
N CYS A 520 12.92 -15.07 18.04
CA CYS A 520 13.01 -16.38 18.71
C CYS A 520 14.47 -16.81 18.94
N GLU A 521 15.01 -16.60 20.13
CA GLU A 521 16.34 -17.06 20.53
C GLU A 521 16.35 -18.56 20.87
N LYS A 522 17.40 -19.30 20.51
CA LYS A 522 17.56 -20.71 20.90
C LYS A 522 17.92 -20.84 22.39
N ILE A 523 17.23 -21.70 23.13
CA ILE A 523 17.49 -21.92 24.57
C ILE A 523 18.76 -22.76 24.74
N MET A 524 19.80 -22.16 25.32
CA MET A 524 21.14 -22.77 25.49
C MET A 524 21.51 -23.10 26.95
N SER A 525 20.55 -22.99 27.87
CA SER A 525 20.70 -23.30 29.30
C SER A 525 19.52 -24.10 29.83
N CYS A 526 19.78 -24.98 30.80
CA CYS A 526 18.73 -25.61 31.59
C CYS A 526 18.21 -24.62 32.65
N GLU A 527 16.96 -24.82 33.11
CA GLU A 527 16.41 -24.15 34.30
C GLU A 527 17.25 -24.49 35.54
N ASP A 528 17.22 -23.66 36.59
CA ASP A 528 17.90 -24.00 37.86
C ASP A 528 17.29 -25.29 38.45
N PRO A 529 18.07 -26.37 38.65
CA PRO A 529 17.53 -27.66 39.11
C PRO A 529 17.01 -27.61 40.55
N GLY A 530 17.32 -26.56 41.32
CA GLY A 530 16.86 -26.33 42.67
C GLY A 530 17.89 -26.64 43.76
N LEU A 531 17.44 -26.54 45.01
CA LEU A 531 18.22 -26.84 46.22
C LEU A 531 17.73 -28.15 46.84
N VAL A 532 18.65 -28.91 47.44
CA VAL A 532 18.35 -30.15 48.17
C VAL A 532 18.61 -29.93 49.65
N ASP A 533 17.61 -30.17 50.48
CA ASP A 533 17.71 -30.01 51.93
C ASP A 533 18.87 -30.82 52.53
N ASN A 534 19.53 -30.23 53.53
CA ASN A 534 20.70 -30.81 54.19
C ASN A 534 21.85 -31.19 53.24
N SER A 535 22.00 -30.46 52.13
CA SER A 535 23.14 -30.56 51.21
C SER A 535 23.83 -29.19 51.02
N ARG A 536 24.95 -29.21 50.28
CA ARG A 536 25.45 -28.07 49.51
C ARG A 536 25.52 -28.47 48.03
N ARG A 537 25.23 -27.54 47.12
CA ARG A 537 25.46 -27.74 45.68
C ARG A 537 26.76 -27.09 45.22
N LEU A 538 27.48 -27.76 44.32
CA LEU A 538 28.65 -27.25 43.60
C LEU A 538 28.26 -27.14 42.13
N VAL A 539 28.43 -25.97 41.51
CA VAL A 539 28.10 -25.75 40.09
C VAL A 539 29.39 -25.65 39.30
N THR A 540 29.56 -26.53 38.31
CA THR A 540 30.72 -26.59 37.43
C THR A 540 30.28 -26.18 36.02
N GLY A 541 30.53 -24.92 35.66
CA GLY A 541 30.17 -24.35 34.36
C GLY A 541 29.53 -22.95 34.47
N SER A 542 29.21 -22.36 33.32
CA SER A 542 28.62 -21.04 33.20
C SER A 542 27.10 -21.07 33.35
N ARG A 543 26.58 -20.71 34.55
CA ARG A 543 25.15 -20.46 34.83
C ARG A 543 24.18 -21.45 34.15
N PHE A 544 24.40 -22.75 34.36
CA PHE A 544 23.52 -23.83 33.86
C PHE A 544 23.42 -23.96 32.32
N SER A 545 24.39 -23.42 31.57
CA SER A 545 24.51 -23.69 30.13
C SER A 545 24.65 -25.18 29.83
N VAL A 546 24.28 -25.62 28.62
CA VAL A 546 24.53 -27.00 28.13
C VAL A 546 25.99 -27.39 28.37
N GLY A 547 26.20 -28.59 28.92
CA GLY A 547 27.51 -29.09 29.37
C GLY A 547 27.86 -28.76 30.83
N SER A 548 27.17 -27.83 31.49
CA SER A 548 27.35 -27.56 32.93
C SER A 548 26.86 -28.73 33.78
N SER A 549 27.53 -28.98 34.91
CA SER A 549 27.11 -29.98 35.89
C SER A 549 26.94 -29.40 37.30
N VAL A 550 26.03 -30.00 38.07
CA VAL A 550 25.69 -29.62 39.45
C VAL A 550 25.87 -30.84 40.35
N GLU A 551 26.86 -30.80 41.24
CA GLU A 551 27.11 -31.84 42.24
C GLU A 551 26.40 -31.50 43.57
N TYR A 552 25.69 -32.46 44.16
CA TYR A 552 25.02 -32.31 45.45
C TYR A 552 25.73 -33.13 46.54
N ILE A 553 26.30 -32.44 47.52
CA ILE A 553 27.09 -33.04 48.60
C ILE A 553 26.32 -32.91 49.93
N CYS A 554 25.89 -34.02 50.50
CA CYS A 554 25.15 -34.03 51.76
C CYS A 554 25.97 -33.54 52.97
N ASN A 555 25.28 -32.89 53.91
CA ASN A 555 25.87 -32.39 55.15
C ASN A 555 26.17 -33.53 56.15
N LYS A 556 27.07 -33.26 57.09
CA LYS A 556 27.60 -34.26 58.05
C LYS A 556 26.46 -34.91 58.85
N GLY A 557 26.28 -36.22 58.70
CA GLY A 557 25.20 -36.99 59.32
C GLY A 557 24.11 -37.46 58.35
N TYR A 558 24.15 -37.02 57.09
CA TYR A 558 23.27 -37.47 56.02
C TYR A 558 24.03 -38.31 54.98
N SER A 559 23.29 -39.08 54.19
CA SER A 559 23.76 -39.81 53.01
C SER A 559 22.89 -39.46 51.81
N LEU A 560 23.52 -39.40 50.63
CA LEU A 560 22.83 -39.15 49.37
C LEU A 560 21.98 -40.36 48.96
N SER A 561 20.76 -40.10 48.50
CA SER A 561 19.85 -41.05 47.88
C SER A 561 19.42 -40.48 46.53
N GLY A 562 19.90 -41.09 45.44
CA GLY A 562 19.77 -40.57 44.07
C GLY A 562 21.12 -40.21 43.43
N PRO A 563 21.12 -39.65 42.22
CA PRO A 563 22.34 -39.30 41.50
C PRO A 563 23.02 -38.06 42.09
N GLY A 564 24.32 -38.16 42.36
CA GLY A 564 25.09 -37.08 43.01
C GLY A 564 25.47 -35.92 42.12
N VAL A 565 25.43 -36.11 40.80
CA VAL A 565 25.74 -35.10 39.78
C VAL A 565 24.61 -35.08 38.76
N LEU A 566 24.09 -33.88 38.48
CA LEU A 566 23.16 -33.62 37.37
C LEU A 566 23.90 -32.85 36.29
N THR A 567 23.79 -33.26 35.03
CA THR A 567 24.43 -32.56 33.89
C THR A 567 23.37 -32.03 32.94
N CYS A 568 23.50 -30.76 32.52
CA CYS A 568 22.62 -30.14 31.55
C CYS A 568 22.99 -30.62 30.14
N TYR A 569 22.07 -31.30 29.46
CA TYR A 569 22.25 -31.76 28.08
C TYR A 569 21.16 -31.19 27.17
N SER A 570 21.50 -31.00 25.90
CA SER A 570 20.53 -30.68 24.86
C SER A 570 20.30 -31.89 23.96
N ARG A 571 19.12 -31.96 23.35
CA ARG A 571 18.77 -32.86 22.25
C ARG A 571 18.14 -31.99 21.18
N ASP A 572 18.45 -32.23 19.92
CA ASP A 572 18.46 -31.22 18.85
C ASP A 572 17.12 -30.51 18.57
N THR A 573 16.01 -31.12 19.00
CA THR A 573 14.62 -30.65 18.81
C THR A 573 13.90 -30.26 20.11
N ALA A 574 14.60 -30.15 21.24
CA ALA A 574 13.97 -29.85 22.54
C ALA A 574 14.80 -28.86 23.38
N ALA A 575 14.12 -28.14 24.28
CA ALA A 575 14.80 -27.32 25.28
C ALA A 575 15.75 -28.17 26.15
N PRO A 576 16.92 -27.64 26.56
CA PRO A 576 17.89 -28.36 27.40
C PRO A 576 17.28 -28.90 28.69
N LYS A 577 17.69 -30.10 29.11
CA LYS A 577 17.20 -30.76 30.32
C LYS A 577 18.35 -31.33 31.16
N TRP A 578 18.09 -31.47 32.45
CA TRP A 578 18.98 -32.17 33.37
C TRP A 578 18.96 -33.68 33.11
N SER A 579 20.13 -34.31 33.24
CA SER A 579 20.32 -35.74 33.05
C SER A 579 19.38 -36.62 33.88
N GLU A 580 19.03 -36.16 35.09
CA GLU A 580 18.25 -36.90 36.08
C GLU A 580 17.45 -35.97 37.00
N ARG A 581 16.59 -36.57 37.85
CA ARG A 581 15.84 -35.86 38.91
C ARG A 581 16.74 -35.54 40.13
N LEU A 582 16.35 -34.51 40.89
CA LEU A 582 17.00 -34.09 42.14
C LEU A 582 17.23 -35.28 43.13
N PRO A 583 18.44 -35.44 43.69
CA PRO A 583 18.69 -36.38 44.77
C PRO A 583 18.12 -35.89 46.11
N LYS A 584 18.08 -36.76 47.12
CA LYS A 584 17.67 -36.45 48.50
C LYS A 584 18.74 -36.83 49.51
N CYS A 585 19.03 -35.95 50.47
CA CYS A 585 19.92 -36.27 51.59
C CYS A 585 19.12 -36.82 52.78
N VAL A 586 19.33 -38.09 53.12
CA VAL A 586 18.61 -38.80 54.20
C VAL A 586 19.51 -39.05 55.41
N ARG A 587 18.96 -39.04 56.63
CA ARG A 587 19.76 -39.15 57.87
C ARG A 587 20.38 -40.55 58.03
N LYS A 588 21.67 -40.62 58.36
CA LYS A 588 22.31 -41.86 58.83
C LYS A 588 21.91 -42.13 60.28
N TRP A 589 20.95 -43.04 60.47
CA TRP A 589 20.66 -43.63 61.79
C TRP A 589 21.58 -44.84 62.08
N LYS A 590 22.03 -44.97 63.33
CA LYS A 590 22.39 -46.27 63.90
C LYS A 590 21.08 -46.92 64.39
N THR A 591 20.85 -48.17 64.04
CA THR A 591 19.64 -48.91 64.43
C THR A 591 19.67 -49.36 65.90
N SER A 592 18.49 -49.38 66.51
CA SER A 592 18.26 -49.94 67.85
C SER A 592 18.32 -51.47 67.81
N VAL A 593 19.08 -52.09 68.70
CA VAL A 593 19.09 -53.56 68.87
C VAL A 593 17.86 -53.98 69.68
N ILE A 594 17.10 -54.97 69.19
CA ILE A 594 15.99 -55.58 69.94
C ILE A 594 16.56 -56.44 71.10
N PRO A 595 16.17 -56.22 72.37
CA PRO A 595 16.59 -57.08 73.48
C PRO A 595 16.04 -58.51 73.32
N ARG A 596 16.93 -59.49 73.20
CA ARG A 596 16.57 -60.90 72.95
C ARG A 596 16.12 -61.58 74.25
N ASN A 597 14.81 -61.77 74.43
CA ASN A 597 14.24 -62.49 75.58
C ASN A 597 14.13 -64.00 75.29
N ALA A 598 14.70 -64.85 76.16
CA ALA A 598 14.99 -66.27 75.89
C ALA A 598 13.77 -67.23 75.77
N ASN A 599 12.53 -66.72 75.88
CA ASN A 599 11.30 -67.52 75.89
C ASN A 599 10.33 -67.17 74.73
N LEU A 600 10.74 -66.27 73.83
CA LEU A 600 9.91 -65.63 72.81
C LEU A 600 10.45 -65.96 71.42
N ASN A 601 9.65 -66.63 70.59
CA ASN A 601 9.99 -67.00 69.22
C ASN A 601 9.46 -65.93 68.25
N LEU A 602 10.31 -65.45 67.36
CA LEU A 602 10.01 -64.42 66.36
C LEU A 602 9.85 -65.06 64.98
N THR A 603 8.89 -64.59 64.17
CA THR A 603 8.61 -65.14 62.83
C THR A 603 9.51 -64.59 61.71
N SER A 604 10.33 -63.57 61.97
CA SER A 604 11.21 -62.96 60.97
C SER A 604 12.50 -62.42 61.60
N GLU A 605 13.66 -62.90 61.14
CA GLU A 605 14.99 -62.44 61.59
C GLU A 605 15.52 -61.22 60.80
N LYS A 606 14.65 -60.48 60.07
CA LYS A 606 15.05 -59.23 59.40
C LYS A 606 15.60 -58.23 60.44
N ALA A 607 16.71 -57.57 60.10
CA ALA A 607 17.31 -56.52 60.94
C ALA A 607 16.70 -55.11 60.71
N PHE A 608 15.80 -54.97 59.73
CA PHE A 608 15.18 -53.72 59.30
C PHE A 608 13.72 -53.98 58.91
N PHE A 609 12.83 -53.04 59.25
CA PHE A 609 11.40 -53.10 58.94
C PHE A 609 10.91 -51.74 58.43
N GLN A 610 10.07 -51.75 57.40
CA GLN A 610 9.39 -50.58 56.85
C GLN A 610 8.21 -50.18 57.74
N ALA A 611 7.75 -48.92 57.62
CA ALA A 611 6.51 -48.51 58.26
C ALA A 611 5.33 -49.30 57.67
N GLY A 612 4.47 -49.82 58.55
CA GLY A 612 3.39 -50.75 58.19
C GLY A 612 3.74 -52.24 58.26
N GLU A 613 5.02 -52.65 58.28
CA GLU A 613 5.36 -54.08 58.48
C GLU A 613 5.02 -54.54 59.92
N THR A 614 4.39 -55.72 60.02
CA THR A 614 4.06 -56.41 61.27
C THR A 614 5.13 -57.42 61.67
N LEU A 615 5.53 -57.39 62.95
CA LEU A 615 6.25 -58.46 63.62
C LEU A 615 5.27 -59.27 64.48
N SER A 616 5.19 -60.59 64.25
CA SER A 616 4.46 -61.50 65.12
C SER A 616 5.37 -62.26 66.07
N PHE A 617 4.94 -62.37 67.32
CA PHE A 617 5.62 -63.12 68.36
C PHE A 617 4.82 -64.36 68.74
N THR A 618 5.54 -65.43 69.08
CA THR A 618 4.95 -66.67 69.59
C THR A 618 5.65 -67.08 70.87
N CYS A 619 4.87 -67.55 71.85
CA CYS A 619 5.44 -68.12 73.06
C CYS A 619 5.81 -69.59 72.86
N ARG A 620 6.92 -70.02 73.46
CA ARG A 620 7.23 -71.46 73.55
C ARG A 620 6.11 -72.21 74.31
N ALA A 621 5.92 -73.48 73.98
CA ALA A 621 4.84 -74.31 74.53
C ALA A 621 4.79 -74.25 76.08
N GLY A 622 3.57 -74.19 76.63
CA GLY A 622 3.32 -74.06 78.07
C GLY A 622 3.20 -72.63 78.61
N TYR A 623 3.32 -71.60 77.76
CA TYR A 623 3.16 -70.20 78.13
C TYR A 623 2.11 -69.50 77.25
N VAL A 624 1.22 -68.71 77.86
CA VAL A 624 0.26 -67.84 77.17
C VAL A 624 0.90 -66.47 76.95
N LEU A 625 0.64 -65.86 75.80
CA LEU A 625 1.17 -64.55 75.44
C LEU A 625 0.30 -63.44 76.11
N GLN A 626 0.92 -62.59 76.93
CA GLN A 626 0.29 -61.36 77.46
C GLN A 626 0.84 -60.13 76.73
N GLY A 627 -0.07 -59.32 76.19
CA GLY A 627 0.23 -58.22 75.27
C GLY A 627 -0.23 -58.55 73.85
N GLU A 628 -0.01 -57.64 72.91
CA GLU A 628 -0.42 -57.85 71.53
C GLU A 628 0.51 -58.88 70.84
N PRO A 629 -0.02 -59.96 70.20
CA PRO A 629 0.81 -60.94 69.51
C PRO A 629 1.51 -60.36 68.26
N THR A 630 1.00 -59.25 67.72
CA THR A 630 1.54 -58.54 66.55
C THR A 630 1.75 -57.07 66.83
N ILE A 631 2.99 -56.60 66.75
CA ILE A 631 3.30 -55.16 66.72
C ILE A 631 3.56 -54.73 65.27
N HIS A 632 3.03 -53.59 64.87
CA HIS A 632 3.32 -52.98 63.57
C HIS A 632 4.23 -51.76 63.74
N CYS A 633 5.09 -51.52 62.77
CA CYS A 633 5.96 -50.35 62.75
C CYS A 633 5.13 -49.11 62.38
N LEU A 634 4.79 -48.27 63.36
CA LEU A 634 4.01 -47.05 63.10
C LEU A 634 4.85 -46.03 62.32
N PRO A 635 4.28 -45.34 61.32
CA PRO A 635 4.94 -44.22 60.65
C PRO A 635 5.33 -43.13 61.68
N GLY A 636 6.61 -42.79 61.77
CA GLY A 636 7.12 -41.83 62.75
C GLY A 636 8.60 -41.50 62.58
N HIS A 637 9.09 -40.52 63.34
CA HIS A 637 10.47 -40.06 63.30
C HIS A 637 11.05 -39.88 64.71
N PRO A 638 11.74 -40.88 65.29
CA PRO A 638 11.97 -42.23 64.74
C PRO A 638 10.67 -43.05 64.69
N SER A 639 10.62 -44.04 63.78
CA SER A 639 9.51 -45.00 63.74
C SER A 639 9.47 -45.79 65.05
N GLN A 640 8.28 -45.93 65.63
CA GLN A 640 8.08 -46.66 66.88
C GLN A 640 7.16 -47.86 66.61
N TRP A 641 7.35 -48.93 67.38
CA TRP A 641 6.42 -50.05 67.34
C TRP A 641 5.10 -49.66 68.00
N SER A 642 3.99 -50.19 67.50
CA SER A 642 2.63 -49.94 68.00
C SER A 642 2.40 -50.32 69.48
N GLY A 643 3.30 -51.12 70.06
CA GLY A 643 3.33 -51.44 71.47
C GLY A 643 4.68 -52.00 71.91
N ALA A 644 4.82 -52.23 73.21
CA ALA A 644 5.95 -52.99 73.75
C ALA A 644 5.85 -54.48 73.36
N PRO A 645 6.98 -55.20 73.19
CA PRO A 645 6.94 -56.62 72.86
C PRO A 645 6.27 -57.44 73.98
N PRO A 646 5.43 -58.43 73.65
CA PRO A 646 4.60 -59.15 74.60
C PRO A 646 5.41 -60.11 75.49
N MET A 647 4.84 -60.46 76.64
CA MET A 647 5.47 -61.31 77.66
C MET A 647 4.76 -62.66 77.80
N CYS A 648 5.53 -63.74 77.78
CA CYS A 648 5.02 -65.11 77.93
C CYS A 648 4.82 -65.51 79.40
N ARG A 649 3.57 -65.76 79.81
CA ARG A 649 3.15 -66.15 81.16
C ARG A 649 2.31 -67.42 81.11
N GLY A 650 2.69 -68.47 81.84
CA GLY A 650 1.87 -69.68 81.96
C GLY A 650 0.62 -69.44 82.81
N THR A 651 -0.54 -69.90 82.34
CA THR A 651 -1.83 -69.84 83.06
C THR A 651 -2.69 -71.09 82.79
N ASN A 652 -3.54 -71.43 83.76
CA ASN A 652 -4.33 -72.67 83.78
C ASN A 652 -5.65 -72.56 82.99
N CYS A 653 -6.26 -73.71 82.73
CA CYS A 653 -7.40 -73.91 81.81
C CYS A 653 -8.72 -73.27 82.25
N THR A 654 -9.54 -72.86 81.27
CA THR A 654 -11.00 -73.10 81.05
C THR A 654 -11.63 -71.91 80.29
N LEU A 655 -12.74 -72.00 79.54
CA LEU A 655 -13.24 -72.99 78.55
C LEU A 655 -14.49 -72.36 77.87
N LYS A 656 -14.75 -72.61 76.58
CA LYS A 656 -15.96 -72.26 75.77
C LYS A 656 -15.99 -70.82 75.17
N VAL A 657 -16.26 -70.55 73.88
CA VAL A 657 -17.30 -70.99 72.87
C VAL A 657 -18.55 -70.09 72.97
N LYS A 658 -19.11 -69.45 71.92
CA LYS A 658 -19.08 -69.64 70.43
C LYS A 658 -19.56 -68.38 69.64
N SER A 659 -19.14 -68.22 68.37
CA SER A 659 -19.86 -67.61 67.19
C SER A 659 -20.51 -66.20 67.29
N ALA A 660 -20.81 -65.43 66.22
CA ALA A 660 -20.88 -65.71 64.78
C ALA A 660 -20.47 -64.49 63.92
N ASP A 661 -20.38 -64.66 62.60
CA ASP A 661 -19.99 -63.65 61.58
C ASP A 661 -21.14 -62.74 61.09
N SER A 662 -20.81 -61.52 60.62
CA SER A 662 -21.15 -61.02 59.27
C SER A 662 -20.66 -59.57 59.04
N GLU A 663 -20.10 -59.27 57.86
CA GLU A 663 -19.64 -57.94 57.41
C GLU A 663 -20.37 -57.53 56.09
N PHE A 664 -20.03 -56.39 55.47
CA PHE A 664 -20.70 -55.66 54.36
C PHE A 664 -21.90 -54.77 54.80
N ASP A 665 -22.22 -53.61 54.18
CA ASP A 665 -21.64 -52.95 52.97
C ASP A 665 -21.64 -51.39 53.06
N VAL A 666 -21.36 -50.70 51.94
CA VAL A 666 -20.89 -49.31 51.77
C VAL A 666 -21.95 -48.28 51.28
N GLU A 667 -21.60 -46.97 51.32
CA GLU A 667 -21.93 -45.88 50.36
C GLU A 667 -22.83 -44.67 50.77
N ASP A 668 -22.78 -43.61 49.94
CA ASP A 668 -22.94 -42.16 50.23
C ASP A 668 -24.36 -41.59 50.39
N VAL A 669 -24.47 -40.40 51.04
CA VAL A 669 -25.62 -39.46 50.88
C VAL A 669 -25.18 -37.98 50.90
N ASN A 670 -25.72 -37.18 49.96
CA ASN A 670 -25.52 -35.73 49.79
C ASN A 670 -26.27 -34.84 50.81
N ILE A 671 -25.77 -33.61 51.05
CA ILE A 671 -26.61 -32.40 51.25
C ILE A 671 -25.96 -31.18 50.58
N ALA A 672 -26.67 -30.51 49.67
CA ALA A 672 -26.30 -29.20 49.12
C ALA A 672 -27.55 -28.37 48.71
N ILE A 673 -28.17 -27.65 49.66
CA ILE A 673 -29.31 -26.76 49.40
C ILE A 673 -29.15 -25.47 50.22
N ALA A 674 -28.92 -24.33 49.55
CA ALA A 674 -28.93 -22.99 50.17
C ALA A 674 -29.11 -21.83 49.18
N VAL A 675 -28.51 -21.89 47.98
CA VAL A 675 -28.24 -20.70 47.14
C VAL A 675 -29.22 -20.50 45.96
N LEU A 676 -29.95 -21.52 45.52
CA LEU A 676 -30.77 -21.46 44.30
C LEU A 676 -32.12 -20.71 44.45
N ILE A 677 -32.65 -20.58 45.66
CA ILE A 677 -34.00 -20.05 45.90
C ILE A 677 -34.11 -18.52 45.64
N PRO A 678 -33.15 -17.65 46.05
CA PRO A 678 -33.25 -16.21 45.79
C PRO A 678 -33.19 -15.83 44.31
N VAL A 679 -32.41 -16.56 43.50
CA VAL A 679 -32.14 -16.20 42.09
C VAL A 679 -33.39 -16.33 41.21
N ALA A 680 -34.17 -17.40 41.42
CA ALA A 680 -35.41 -17.64 40.66
C ALA A 680 -36.47 -16.54 40.89
N ALA A 681 -36.54 -15.97 42.10
CA ALA A 681 -37.51 -14.93 42.44
C ALA A 681 -37.25 -13.61 41.69
N VAL A 682 -35.99 -13.24 41.48
CA VAL A 682 -35.62 -12.00 40.76
C VAL A 682 -35.92 -12.11 39.26
N LEU A 683 -35.62 -13.26 38.65
CA LEU A 683 -35.91 -13.53 37.24
C LEU A 683 -37.41 -13.45 36.92
N MET A 684 -38.26 -14.00 37.79
CA MET A 684 -39.72 -13.94 37.63
C MET A 684 -40.26 -12.50 37.72
N LEU A 685 -39.65 -11.63 38.55
CA LEU A 685 -40.07 -10.23 38.68
C LEU A 685 -39.77 -9.42 37.40
N LEU A 686 -38.60 -9.64 36.79
CA LEU A 686 -38.18 -8.97 35.56
C LEU A 686 -39.06 -9.36 34.35
N LEU A 687 -39.44 -10.64 34.25
CA LEU A 687 -40.37 -11.14 33.21
C LEU A 687 -41.73 -10.47 33.26
N VAL A 688 -42.29 -10.23 34.45
CA VAL A 688 -43.59 -9.55 34.61
C VAL A 688 -43.49 -8.08 34.18
N ILE A 689 -42.39 -7.39 34.51
CA ILE A 689 -42.17 -5.99 34.09
C ILE A 689 -42.06 -5.90 32.56
N PHE A 690 -41.32 -6.81 31.92
CA PHE A 690 -41.18 -6.86 30.46
C PHE A 690 -42.52 -7.06 29.74
N LEU A 691 -43.36 -7.97 30.23
CA LEU A 691 -44.69 -8.23 29.68
C LEU A 691 -45.66 -7.05 29.84
N CYS A 692 -45.60 -6.33 30.95
CA CYS A 692 -46.42 -5.12 31.14
C CYS A 692 -46.05 -3.99 30.16
N ILE A 693 -44.77 -3.88 29.79
CA ILE A 693 -44.29 -2.86 28.84
C ILE A 693 -44.71 -3.21 27.40
N SER A 694 -44.60 -4.47 26.99
CA SER A 694 -44.94 -4.88 25.62
C SER A 694 -46.44 -4.76 25.28
N ILE A 695 -47.32 -4.96 26.27
CA ILE A 695 -48.77 -4.80 26.12
C ILE A 695 -49.17 -3.32 25.91
N ALA A 696 -48.38 -2.37 26.40
CA ALA A 696 -48.74 -0.94 26.41
C ALA A 696 -48.56 -0.20 25.07
N GLN A 697 -47.86 -0.78 24.09
CA GLN A 697 -47.43 -0.09 22.87
C GLN A 697 -48.10 -0.58 21.57
N SER A 698 -49.18 -1.35 21.64
CA SER A 698 -49.79 -1.97 20.46
C SER A 698 -50.55 -0.99 19.55
N LYS A 699 -49.95 -0.62 18.41
CA LYS A 699 -50.66 -0.33 17.16
C LYS A 699 -50.25 -1.36 16.10
N THR A 700 -51.21 -1.81 15.29
CA THR A 700 -51.07 -2.87 14.27
C THR A 700 -50.89 -2.26 12.87
N PHE A 701 -50.30 -2.89 11.85
CA PHE A 701 -50.75 -4.06 11.04
C PHE A 701 -49.60 -4.35 10.02
N GLN A 702 -49.27 -5.51 9.44
CA GLN A 702 -49.72 -6.92 9.56
C GLN A 702 -48.56 -7.88 9.13
N LEU A 703 -48.84 -9.05 8.54
CA LEU A 703 -47.88 -10.03 7.95
C LEU A 703 -48.36 -10.45 6.53
N PRO A 704 -47.51 -11.03 5.67
CA PRO A 704 -47.34 -12.50 5.61
C PRO A 704 -45.85 -12.94 5.64
N GLY A 705 -45.49 -14.19 5.91
CA GLY A 705 -46.29 -15.38 6.28
C GLY A 705 -45.51 -16.65 5.96
N ALA A 706 -45.16 -17.47 6.96
CA ALA A 706 -44.22 -18.59 6.81
C ALA A 706 -44.84 -19.96 7.17
N SER A 707 -44.47 -21.01 6.45
CA SER A 707 -44.60 -22.42 6.90
C SER A 707 -43.77 -23.40 6.06
N SER A 708 -42.78 -24.04 6.70
CA SER A 708 -42.31 -25.44 6.54
C SER A 708 -42.17 -26.12 5.16
N PRO A 709 -41.20 -27.06 5.06
CA PRO A 709 -41.61 -28.44 4.82
C PRO A 709 -40.96 -29.48 5.79
N PRO A 710 -41.57 -30.67 5.95
CA PRO A 710 -41.00 -31.82 6.65
C PRO A 710 -40.32 -32.83 5.69
N TYR A 711 -39.77 -33.92 6.26
CA TYR A 711 -39.35 -35.14 5.56
C TYR A 711 -40.55 -35.90 4.94
N ASP A 712 -40.39 -36.45 3.72
CA ASP A 712 -40.82 -37.82 3.39
C ASP A 712 -40.13 -38.37 2.10
N ASN A 713 -40.55 -39.56 1.65
CA ASN A 713 -39.85 -40.56 0.84
C ASN A 713 -39.87 -40.45 -0.71
N MET A 714 -38.72 -40.78 -1.33
CA MET A 714 -38.51 -41.88 -2.33
C MET A 714 -39.00 -41.77 -3.80
N THR A 715 -38.09 -42.12 -4.75
CA THR A 715 -38.28 -42.61 -6.16
C THR A 715 -38.92 -41.68 -7.21
N GLU A 716 -38.55 -41.70 -8.52
CA GLU A 716 -37.43 -42.30 -9.29
C GLU A 716 -37.27 -41.56 -10.67
N GLU A 717 -36.35 -42.02 -11.53
CA GLU A 717 -36.09 -41.58 -12.94
C GLU A 717 -35.57 -40.13 -13.15
N SER A 718 -34.76 -39.77 -14.17
CA SER A 718 -33.85 -40.46 -15.13
C SER A 718 -33.06 -39.38 -15.93
N ALA A 719 -31.99 -39.58 -16.72
CA ALA A 719 -30.82 -40.50 -16.76
C ALA A 719 -29.83 -40.02 -17.89
N PHE A 720 -28.62 -40.61 -18.00
CA PHE A 720 -27.57 -40.42 -19.07
C PHE A 720 -26.85 -39.03 -19.12
N ASP A 721 -25.57 -38.85 -19.50
CA ASP A 721 -24.33 -39.67 -19.60
C ASP A 721 -23.12 -38.65 -19.63
N ASN A 722 -21.91 -38.78 -19.05
CA ASN A 722 -20.85 -39.84 -19.04
C ASN A 722 -20.00 -39.88 -20.35
N PRO A 723 -18.74 -40.40 -20.40
CA PRO A 723 -17.69 -40.70 -19.39
C PRO A 723 -16.56 -39.63 -19.44
N VAL A 724 -15.23 -39.78 -19.15
CA VAL A 724 -14.19 -40.82 -18.85
C VAL A 724 -13.07 -40.10 -18.02
N TYR A 725 -12.01 -40.62 -17.38
CA TYR A 725 -11.24 -41.89 -17.24
C TYR A 725 -10.67 -41.95 -15.77
N GLU A 726 -9.85 -42.90 -15.29
CA GLU A 726 -9.88 -44.38 -15.27
C GLU A 726 -8.63 -44.96 -14.56
N THR A 727 -8.74 -45.41 -13.29
CA THR A 727 -7.79 -46.35 -12.58
C THR A 727 -6.32 -45.88 -12.33
N GLY A 728 -5.47 -46.49 -11.47
CA GLY A 728 -5.46 -47.65 -10.54
C GLY A 728 -3.97 -47.95 -10.25
N GLU A 729 -3.42 -48.46 -9.13
CA GLU A 729 -3.78 -49.37 -8.03
C GLU A 729 -2.82 -49.07 -6.84
N PHE A 730 -2.99 -49.70 -5.66
CA PHE A 730 -1.86 -50.30 -4.91
C PHE A 730 -2.34 -51.35 -3.88
N ALA A 731 -1.58 -52.43 -3.72
CA ALA A 731 -2.02 -53.63 -3.01
C ALA A 731 -1.85 -53.60 -1.47
N SER A 732 -2.74 -54.30 -0.77
CA SER A 732 -2.63 -54.57 0.67
C SER A 732 -1.75 -55.77 0.98
N PHE A 733 -0.99 -55.74 2.08
CA PHE A 733 -0.35 -56.92 2.67
C PHE A 733 -0.81 -57.11 4.12
N SER A 734 -1.20 -58.33 4.48
CA SER A 734 -1.93 -58.63 5.71
C SER A 734 -1.06 -59.14 6.85
N SER A 735 -1.42 -58.84 8.10
CA SER A 735 -1.25 -59.80 9.20
C SER A 735 -2.34 -59.64 10.27
N VAL A 736 -3.03 -60.75 10.56
CA VAL A 736 -3.90 -60.92 11.73
C VAL A 736 -3.71 -62.36 12.20
N SER A 737 -3.56 -62.58 13.51
CA SER A 737 -3.55 -63.91 14.10
C SER A 737 -4.50 -63.96 15.30
N ARG A 738 -5.32 -65.01 15.35
CA ARG A 738 -6.24 -65.33 16.45
C ARG A 738 -6.17 -66.83 16.72
N ILE A 739 -6.35 -67.22 17.97
CA ILE A 739 -6.14 -68.60 18.47
C ILE A 739 -7.29 -69.53 18.03
N GLY A 740 -6.95 -70.74 17.58
CA GLY A 740 -7.87 -71.84 17.23
C GLY A 740 -7.07 -73.09 16.81
N SER A 741 -7.62 -74.31 16.97
CA SER A 741 -6.88 -75.57 16.80
C SER A 741 -7.72 -76.69 16.16
N CYS A 742 -7.02 -77.78 15.78
CA CYS A 742 -7.49 -79.14 15.44
C CYS A 742 -7.87 -79.49 13.97
N HIS A 743 -6.89 -80.12 13.30
CA HIS A 743 -6.97 -81.41 12.57
C HIS A 743 -7.88 -81.66 11.33
N ALA A 744 -7.17 -82.01 10.23
CA ALA A 744 -7.23 -83.28 9.49
C ALA A 744 -8.18 -83.51 8.28
N GLY A 745 -7.56 -83.82 7.13
CA GLY A 745 -8.11 -84.60 6.01
C GLY A 745 -9.01 -83.85 5.01
N ASP A 746 -9.12 -84.28 3.74
CA ASP A 746 -8.16 -85.07 2.93
C ASP A 746 -8.45 -84.91 1.42
N GLU A 747 -7.54 -85.43 0.58
CA GLU A 747 -7.66 -85.81 -0.85
C GLU A 747 -8.71 -85.19 -1.82
N THR A 748 -8.19 -84.71 -2.97
CA THR A 748 -8.74 -84.83 -4.36
C THR A 748 -10.02 -84.09 -4.80
N ASP A 749 -10.32 -83.92 -6.10
CA ASP A 749 -9.52 -83.63 -7.33
C ASP A 749 -10.50 -83.38 -8.51
N GLN A 750 -10.10 -82.65 -9.56
CA GLN A 750 -10.74 -82.58 -10.90
C GLN A 750 -12.23 -82.11 -10.98
N SER A 751 -12.82 -81.83 -12.15
CA SER A 751 -12.42 -80.94 -13.28
C SER A 751 -13.56 -80.94 -14.32
N GLU A 752 -14.05 -79.78 -14.75
CA GLU A 752 -14.86 -79.53 -15.98
C GLU A 752 -15.20 -78.02 -16.02
N ALA A 753 -15.03 -77.28 -17.13
CA ALA A 753 -14.37 -77.57 -18.41
C ALA A 753 -13.79 -76.28 -19.03
#